data_AF-A0A3N2Q9T5-F1
#
_entry.id   AF-A0A3N2Q9T5-F1
#
_cell.length_a   1.000
_cell.length_b   1.000
_cell.length_c   1.000
_cell.angle_alpha   90.00
_cell.angle_beta   90.00
_cell.angle_gamma   90.00
#
_symmetry.space_group_name_H-M   'P 1'
#
loop_
_entity.id
_entity.type
_entity.pdbx_description
1 polymer ?
#
loop_
_entity_poly.entity_id
_entity_poly.type
_entity_poly.pdbx_seq_one_letter_code
_entity_poly.pdbx_strand_id
1 'polypeptide(L)'
;MSGPKSPSSSSSSSSSSLAPRGETNTISRDEDIASETEPLLSSTSATPRYDGDQDDPNDSSVAYPGSSDAAKNAMEERARRWPSLVAALILGILATTILLGAFLLPSAVEVYAKEAAVLEPTSLSLESITANGLRARIQASFRLDGSRVQDDASRRLGRFTTWVVRKLGTEETRVDLYLPDYDNALLGTAVIPPLVISLVDGETTPLDFITELSPGDAESYRTIANDWLEGKLDRLKVLGRADLSVKSGIIPLGTHPVTETLVLEAKRIPSLPTYNITQVNFRDVTTPDGHGGALGADISVTAYNDFPVSLDVPELGFQVLVPDCYPSDPLIVVADAITGHITVRPHADVLLDAHGLVQEIPTRLTRVCPNSRSSPLDNFLQQYLHGDSPTVYVRGQRLPESKTPDWISVTLSNITIPVPFPAHKADDFIRNFTLTNVHFKLPDLLGGPEDPNDDGNPRVSGNLKVVAVLPGEMNLGINVTGLRATADVFYKERKMGELNISKWQHSTSTKMEEEQSHLTLLKIESRVEDVPLDITDGDVFSEVIQKLFFGGQDVLLDVKANVDVKVNAVLGDLALKGLPAKGRLPVKHMPNDLFGSISPQVGEVRILDTSPTSIHLEAVVNLTNPTPYTAYIPYINVHVAKNGSVVGSATAEHLNITRGNHTNIPITAVWNPFEAGEKGKMVGKELLSQYLSGFNVTMDIQTHRDSIPAVPLIGEALSRLNISLPAPKLKFGDEEDDEGRFIRDATFHLFSSTATFTLVSPLHYNTIYIDTVNATAYYNHTEPVGRIEYDIPFAALPGTTRTPNLPVEWSVGSIGYDAVRKALGGDLQLDARANVTVRIGNWRETVWYIGNGIGAHIRF
;
A
#
# COMPACT_ATOMS: atom_id res chain seq x y z
N MET A 1 26.30 -24.01 -17.83
CA MET A 1 26.53 -23.34 -19.14
C MET A 1 25.56 -22.18 -19.21
N SER A 2 25.92 -20.92 -19.49
CA SER A 2 27.23 -20.28 -19.55
C SER A 2 27.04 -18.77 -19.33
N GLY A 3 28.06 -18.05 -18.83
CA GLY A 3 28.12 -16.59 -18.98
C GLY A 3 28.41 -16.17 -20.44
N PRO A 4 28.55 -14.86 -20.77
CA PRO A 4 29.68 -14.10 -20.21
C PRO A 4 29.53 -12.57 -20.03
N LYS A 5 30.39 -12.04 -19.15
CA LYS A 5 31.23 -10.82 -19.25
C LYS A 5 30.70 -9.50 -19.89
N SER A 6 30.91 -8.42 -19.14
CA SER A 6 31.11 -7.04 -19.62
C SER A 6 32.37 -6.88 -20.50
N PRO A 7 32.53 -5.71 -21.16
CA PRO A 7 33.75 -4.95 -20.89
C PRO A 7 33.59 -3.42 -20.76
N SER A 8 34.60 -2.82 -20.14
CA SER A 8 35.08 -1.42 -20.19
C SER A 8 35.42 -0.96 -21.63
N SER A 9 35.62 0.32 -22.02
CA SER A 9 35.62 1.65 -21.37
C SER A 9 35.92 2.73 -22.43
N SER A 10 35.69 4.04 -22.15
CA SER A 10 36.69 5.15 -22.26
C SER A 10 36.14 6.54 -22.66
N SER A 11 36.77 7.60 -22.13
CA SER A 11 36.93 8.99 -22.68
C SER A 11 35.70 9.86 -23.04
N SER A 12 35.71 11.19 -22.89
CA SER A 12 36.65 12.14 -22.23
C SER A 12 36.08 13.58 -22.21
N SER A 13 36.74 14.50 -21.47
CA SER A 13 36.84 15.98 -21.73
C SER A 13 35.56 16.85 -21.65
N SER A 14 35.56 18.17 -21.40
CA SER A 14 36.56 19.18 -20.93
C SER A 14 35.87 20.58 -20.81
N SER A 15 36.34 21.61 -20.08
CA SER A 15 37.18 21.75 -18.86
C SER A 15 37.36 23.25 -18.52
N SER A 16 37.34 23.66 -17.24
CA SER A 16 37.73 25.01 -16.77
C SER A 16 38.68 24.88 -15.56
N SER A 17 39.95 25.31 -15.57
CA SER A 17 40.56 26.65 -15.80
C SER A 17 40.52 27.55 -14.55
N LEU A 18 41.58 28.22 -14.09
CA LEU A 18 42.95 28.37 -14.61
C LEU A 18 43.90 28.83 -13.47
N ALA A 19 45.22 28.68 -13.63
CA ALA A 19 46.26 29.31 -12.79
C ALA A 19 47.11 30.28 -13.65
N PRO A 20 47.98 31.13 -13.08
CA PRO A 20 49.38 30.69 -12.92
C PRO A 20 50.23 31.31 -11.79
N ARG A 21 51.34 30.60 -11.53
CA ARG A 21 52.62 30.92 -10.84
C ARG A 21 53.06 32.37 -10.58
N GLY A 22 53.72 32.53 -9.44
CA GLY A 22 55.05 33.14 -9.24
C GLY A 22 55.71 32.48 -8.01
N GLU A 23 57.02 32.50 -7.74
CA GLU A 23 58.21 32.81 -8.56
C GLU A 23 59.42 31.99 -7.99
N THR A 24 60.67 32.22 -8.42
CA THR A 24 61.80 31.30 -8.20
C THR A 24 62.97 31.91 -7.39
N ASN A 25 63.78 31.01 -6.81
CA ASN A 25 65.20 31.13 -6.42
C ASN A 25 65.61 31.69 -5.04
N THR A 26 66.58 30.95 -4.46
CA THR A 26 67.75 31.38 -3.64
C THR A 26 67.58 32.30 -2.44
N ILE A 27 67.99 31.77 -1.27
CA ILE A 27 69.09 32.33 -0.44
C ILE A 27 69.85 31.15 0.17
N SER A 28 71.16 31.29 0.37
CA SER A 28 72.01 30.28 1.03
C SER A 28 73.29 30.92 1.58
N ARG A 29 73.60 30.64 2.86
CA ARG A 29 74.83 31.01 3.61
C ARG A 29 75.13 32.50 3.77
N ASP A 30 75.20 32.91 5.04
CA ASP A 30 76.37 33.52 5.70
C ASP A 30 76.46 32.77 7.06
N GLU A 31 77.60 32.23 7.52
CA GLU A 31 78.87 32.83 7.98
C GLU A 31 78.88 33.25 9.47
N ASP A 32 80.07 33.16 10.07
CA ASP A 32 80.30 32.96 11.50
C ASP A 32 80.20 34.22 12.38
N ILE A 33 80.10 34.03 13.70
CA ILE A 33 81.05 34.60 14.68
C ILE A 33 80.97 33.82 16.01
N ALA A 34 82.10 33.66 16.68
CA ALA A 34 82.25 32.85 17.90
C ALA A 34 82.38 33.68 19.19
N SER A 35 82.03 33.06 20.32
CA SER A 35 82.40 33.32 21.73
C SER A 35 81.38 32.53 22.57
N GLU A 36 81.65 31.35 23.12
CA GLU A 36 82.81 30.91 23.91
C GLU A 36 83.20 31.85 25.04
N THR A 37 82.66 31.53 26.23
CA THR A 37 83.47 31.14 27.40
C THR A 37 82.97 29.75 27.83
N GLU A 38 83.71 28.66 27.59
CA GLU A 38 84.96 28.21 28.23
C GLU A 38 84.79 27.68 29.67
N PRO A 39 85.55 26.64 30.09
CA PRO A 39 85.98 25.52 29.25
C PRO A 39 85.97 24.14 29.96
N LEU A 40 86.04 23.07 29.16
CA LEU A 40 86.69 21.82 29.58
C LEU A 40 88.21 21.98 29.44
N LEU A 41 89.01 21.33 30.28
CA LEU A 41 90.29 20.77 29.82
C LEU A 41 90.76 19.59 30.68
N SER A 42 91.38 18.62 30.02
CA SER A 42 92.10 17.50 30.65
C SER A 42 93.30 17.14 29.77
N SER A 43 94.42 16.73 30.41
CA SER A 43 95.77 16.68 29.82
C SER A 43 96.32 18.07 29.42
N THR A 44 97.64 18.36 29.41
CA THR A 44 98.85 17.51 29.51
C THR A 44 99.92 18.31 30.31
N SER A 45 100.82 17.75 31.12
CA SER A 45 102.09 17.13 30.66
C SER A 45 103.12 17.00 31.83
N ALA A 46 104.18 16.21 31.61
CA ALA A 46 105.53 16.25 32.24
C ALA A 46 105.74 16.13 33.78
N THR A 47 106.58 15.14 34.15
CA THR A 47 107.36 14.98 35.41
C THR A 47 108.44 16.08 35.59
N PRO A 48 109.05 16.37 36.78
CA PRO A 48 109.48 15.39 37.82
C PRO A 48 109.59 15.88 39.30
N ARG A 49 110.13 15.01 40.20
CA ARG A 49 110.73 15.25 41.57
C ARG A 49 109.84 15.94 42.64
N TYR A 50 109.76 15.50 43.90
CA TYR A 50 110.76 15.09 44.92
C TYR A 50 111.49 16.26 45.59
N ASP A 51 110.97 16.67 46.76
CA ASP A 51 111.60 16.95 48.08
C ASP A 51 110.41 16.96 49.09
N GLY A 52 110.50 16.84 50.42
CA GLY A 52 111.46 17.40 51.39
C GLY A 52 110.97 18.81 51.82
N ASP A 53 110.83 19.21 53.08
CA ASP A 53 110.94 18.54 54.40
C ASP A 53 110.27 19.47 55.46
N GLN A 54 110.00 18.95 56.68
CA GLN A 54 109.99 19.72 57.96
C GLN A 54 108.97 20.89 58.17
N ASP A 55 108.66 21.36 59.40
CA ASP A 55 109.23 21.13 60.75
C ASP A 55 108.17 20.83 61.83
N ASP A 56 108.48 19.85 62.69
CA ASP A 56 108.55 19.83 64.18
C ASP A 56 107.57 20.61 65.11
N PRO A 57 107.52 20.30 66.43
CA PRO A 57 108.01 19.11 67.18
C PRO A 57 106.82 18.41 67.92
N ASN A 58 106.88 17.56 68.96
CA ASN A 58 107.89 16.90 69.83
C ASN A 58 107.18 15.66 70.48
N ASP A 59 107.70 14.75 71.32
CA ASP A 59 109.02 14.48 71.93
C ASP A 59 109.11 12.97 72.30
N SER A 60 110.32 12.42 72.39
CA SER A 60 110.73 11.24 73.17
C SER A 60 110.15 9.83 72.86
N SER A 61 110.93 8.72 72.91
CA SER A 61 112.38 8.55 72.73
C SER A 61 112.78 7.07 72.47
N VAL A 62 113.58 6.85 71.40
CA VAL A 62 114.78 5.98 71.32
C VAL A 62 114.70 4.47 71.70
N ALA A 63 114.89 3.56 70.71
CA ALA A 63 116.00 2.57 70.64
C ALA A 63 115.84 1.48 69.52
N TYR A 64 116.86 1.34 68.66
CA TYR A 64 117.15 0.21 67.73
C TYR A 64 118.44 -0.52 68.22
N PRO A 65 119.09 -1.48 67.50
CA PRO A 65 118.74 -2.34 66.33
C PRO A 65 118.87 -3.86 66.65
N GLY A 66 118.78 -4.85 65.75
CA GLY A 66 118.48 -4.92 64.30
C GLY A 66 119.24 -6.08 63.59
N SER A 67 118.97 -6.31 62.28
CA SER A 67 119.69 -7.20 61.31
C SER A 67 119.76 -8.73 61.55
N SER A 68 119.82 -9.62 60.54
CA SER A 68 119.41 -9.52 59.11
C SER A 68 119.31 -10.91 58.42
N ASP A 69 118.73 -10.92 57.21
CA ASP A 69 119.02 -11.76 56.02
C ASP A 69 118.82 -13.30 55.92
N ALA A 70 117.94 -13.63 54.96
CA ALA A 70 118.20 -14.51 53.79
C ALA A 70 118.12 -16.06 53.84
N ALA A 71 116.96 -16.54 53.37
CA ALA A 71 116.81 -17.38 52.15
C ALA A 71 116.86 -18.93 52.18
N LYS A 72 116.06 -19.49 51.25
CA LYS A 72 116.04 -20.85 50.64
C LYS A 72 115.33 -22.01 51.39
N ASN A 73 114.34 -22.54 50.66
CA ASN A 73 113.77 -23.90 50.59
C ASN A 73 114.36 -25.01 51.48
N ALA A 74 113.49 -25.69 52.24
CA ALA A 74 113.59 -27.13 52.54
C ALA A 74 112.19 -27.74 52.79
N MET A 75 112.13 -29.08 52.79
CA MET A 75 110.94 -29.94 52.71
C MET A 75 110.45 -30.39 54.10
N GLU A 76 109.15 -30.77 54.19
CA GLU A 76 108.51 -31.50 55.31
C GLU A 76 108.40 -30.77 56.68
N GLU A 77 107.48 -31.12 57.59
CA GLU A 77 106.54 -32.26 57.63
C GLU A 77 105.09 -31.87 58.02
N ARG A 78 104.28 -32.81 58.53
CA ARG A 78 102.83 -32.92 58.29
C ARG A 78 101.96 -32.78 59.55
N ALA A 79 101.10 -31.77 59.63
CA ALA A 79 100.05 -31.66 60.65
C ALA A 79 98.65 -31.39 60.05
N ARG A 80 97.61 -32.05 60.59
CA ARG A 80 96.32 -32.28 59.92
C ARG A 80 95.20 -31.37 60.47
N ARG A 81 94.74 -30.37 59.70
CA ARG A 81 93.57 -29.52 60.02
C ARG A 81 92.43 -29.74 59.02
N TRP A 82 91.39 -30.49 59.41
CA TRP A 82 90.21 -30.79 58.59
C TRP A 82 88.93 -29.97 58.90
N PRO A 83 88.66 -29.44 60.12
CA PRO A 83 87.37 -28.80 60.42
C PRO A 83 87.02 -27.59 59.55
N SER A 84 87.96 -26.67 59.31
CA SER A 84 87.67 -25.42 58.58
C SER A 84 87.39 -25.63 57.09
N LEU A 85 88.04 -26.63 56.47
CA LEU A 85 87.83 -26.95 55.05
C LEU A 85 86.46 -27.60 54.84
N VAL A 86 86.04 -28.47 55.76
CA VAL A 86 84.68 -29.03 55.77
C VAL A 86 83.64 -27.95 56.05
N ALA A 87 83.86 -27.05 57.02
CA ALA A 87 82.95 -25.95 57.31
C ALA A 87 82.82 -24.97 56.13
N ALA A 88 83.93 -24.61 55.46
CA ALA A 88 83.93 -23.74 54.29
C ALA A 88 83.27 -24.41 53.07
N LEU A 89 83.43 -25.72 52.89
CA LEU A 89 82.79 -26.48 51.81
C LEU A 89 81.27 -26.65 52.08
N ILE A 90 80.86 -26.87 53.34
CA ILE A 90 79.45 -26.85 53.73
C ILE A 90 78.84 -25.46 53.55
N LEU A 91 79.53 -24.38 53.94
CA LEU A 91 79.06 -23.00 53.70
C LEU A 91 79.03 -22.65 52.21
N GLY A 92 79.98 -23.12 51.41
CA GLY A 92 79.99 -22.94 49.95
C GLY A 92 78.85 -23.69 49.27
N ILE A 93 78.57 -24.93 49.69
CA ILE A 93 77.40 -25.70 49.24
C ILE A 93 76.12 -25.01 49.71
N LEU A 94 76.02 -24.59 50.98
CA LEU A 94 74.84 -23.91 51.51
C LEU A 94 74.58 -22.61 50.74
N ALA A 95 75.60 -21.75 50.57
CA ALA A 95 75.48 -20.51 49.82
C ALA A 95 75.12 -20.73 48.34
N THR A 96 75.70 -21.74 47.66
CA THR A 96 75.31 -22.06 46.28
C THR A 96 73.91 -22.67 46.19
N THR A 97 73.49 -23.54 47.11
CA THR A 97 72.10 -24.04 47.17
C THR A 97 71.09 -22.94 47.51
N ILE A 98 71.47 -21.92 48.29
CA ILE A 98 70.66 -20.72 48.51
C ILE A 98 70.62 -19.85 47.25
N LEU A 99 71.73 -19.67 46.53
CA LEU A 99 71.75 -18.87 45.30
C LEU A 99 70.93 -19.53 44.17
N LEU A 100 71.15 -20.82 43.94
CA LEU A 100 70.33 -21.65 43.05
C LEU A 100 68.87 -21.69 43.50
N GLY A 101 68.63 -21.83 44.82
CA GLY A 101 67.31 -21.91 45.44
C GLY A 101 66.50 -20.61 45.40
N ALA A 102 67.15 -19.45 45.47
CA ALA A 102 66.49 -18.15 45.57
C ALA A 102 66.42 -17.37 44.25
N PHE A 103 67.30 -17.64 43.28
CA PHE A 103 67.32 -16.92 41.99
C PHE A 103 66.95 -17.79 40.78
N LEU A 104 67.48 -19.01 40.69
CA LEU A 104 67.27 -19.89 39.54
C LEU A 104 66.01 -20.76 39.68
N LEU A 105 65.68 -21.18 40.91
CA LEU A 105 64.48 -21.97 41.18
C LEU A 105 63.17 -21.19 40.94
N PRO A 106 62.97 -19.95 41.44
CA PRO A 106 61.71 -19.23 41.23
C PRO A 106 61.45 -18.91 39.75
N SER A 107 62.46 -18.44 39.03
CA SER A 107 62.34 -18.09 37.60
C SER A 107 62.06 -19.31 36.71
N ALA A 108 62.77 -20.42 36.92
CA ALA A 108 62.52 -21.67 36.19
C ALA A 108 61.15 -22.29 36.50
N VAL A 109 60.66 -22.17 37.74
CA VAL A 109 59.34 -22.65 38.16
C VAL A 109 58.22 -21.77 37.60
N GLU A 110 58.43 -20.45 37.51
CA GLU A 110 57.48 -19.53 36.86
C GLU A 110 57.31 -19.85 35.36
N VAL A 111 58.42 -20.06 34.64
CA VAL A 111 58.40 -20.48 33.22
C VAL A 111 57.70 -21.84 33.08
N TYR A 112 58.04 -22.82 33.93
CA TYR A 112 57.38 -24.12 33.93
C TYR A 112 55.86 -24.02 34.16
N ALA A 113 55.43 -23.25 35.16
CA ALA A 113 54.03 -23.08 35.49
C ALA A 113 53.23 -22.44 34.34
N LYS A 114 53.81 -21.47 33.62
CA LYS A 114 53.18 -20.82 32.46
C LYS A 114 53.15 -21.71 31.21
N GLU A 115 54.25 -22.40 30.89
CA GLU A 115 54.32 -23.22 29.66
C GLU A 115 53.63 -24.59 29.77
N ALA A 116 53.65 -25.21 30.97
CA ALA A 116 53.08 -26.54 31.21
C ALA A 116 51.58 -26.52 31.56
N ALA A 117 50.99 -25.39 31.96
CA ALA A 117 49.58 -25.36 32.33
C ALA A 117 48.65 -25.68 31.15
N VAL A 118 47.75 -26.63 31.35
CA VAL A 118 46.68 -26.96 30.41
C VAL A 118 45.35 -26.98 31.16
N LEU A 119 44.45 -26.07 30.79
CA LEU A 119 43.06 -26.02 31.24
C LEU A 119 42.16 -26.33 30.05
N GLU A 120 41.51 -27.48 30.10
CA GLU A 120 40.59 -27.97 29.07
C GLU A 120 39.16 -27.88 29.63
N PRO A 121 38.30 -26.92 29.19
CA PRO A 121 36.92 -26.83 29.64
C PRO A 121 36.11 -28.01 29.10
N THR A 122 35.32 -28.66 29.96
CA THR A 122 34.59 -29.90 29.62
C THR A 122 33.07 -29.72 29.61
N SER A 123 32.53 -28.82 30.43
CA SER A 123 31.13 -28.38 30.36
C SER A 123 30.94 -27.03 31.05
N LEU A 124 29.97 -26.24 30.59
CA LEU A 124 29.50 -25.04 31.27
C LEU A 124 27.98 -25.06 31.21
N SER A 125 27.35 -25.03 32.39
CA SER A 125 25.89 -25.05 32.54
C SER A 125 25.44 -23.89 33.43
N LEU A 126 24.32 -23.29 33.07
CA LEU A 126 23.70 -22.21 33.84
C LEU A 126 22.71 -22.85 34.82
N GLU A 127 22.86 -22.59 36.12
CA GLU A 127 21.96 -23.15 37.15
C GLU A 127 20.72 -22.28 37.35
N SER A 128 20.91 -20.96 37.49
CA SER A 128 19.81 -20.02 37.70
C SER A 128 20.19 -18.55 37.45
N ILE A 129 19.16 -17.73 37.28
CA ILE A 129 19.26 -16.27 37.41
C ILE A 129 19.16 -15.91 38.90
N THR A 130 19.97 -14.97 39.37
CA THR A 130 19.91 -14.43 40.74
C THR A 130 19.65 -12.92 40.72
N ALA A 131 19.30 -12.35 41.88
CA ALA A 131 19.08 -10.92 42.03
C ALA A 131 20.33 -10.08 41.66
N ASN A 132 21.53 -10.65 41.81
CA ASN A 132 22.82 -9.97 41.64
C ASN A 132 23.60 -10.44 40.40
N GLY A 133 23.02 -11.30 39.55
CA GLY A 133 23.65 -11.80 38.34
C GLY A 133 23.19 -13.19 37.92
N LEU A 134 24.14 -14.01 37.47
CA LEU A 134 23.93 -15.37 36.98
C LEU A 134 24.70 -16.38 37.82
N ARG A 135 24.10 -17.54 38.08
CA ARG A 135 24.73 -18.66 38.79
C ARG A 135 25.09 -19.75 37.79
N ALA A 136 26.38 -19.99 37.59
CA ALA A 136 26.87 -20.94 36.60
C ALA A 136 27.73 -22.03 37.24
N ARG A 137 27.59 -23.26 36.74
CA ARG A 137 28.42 -24.40 37.09
C ARG A 137 29.44 -24.66 35.98
N ILE A 138 30.71 -24.58 36.34
CA ILE A 138 31.86 -24.73 35.44
C ILE A 138 32.50 -26.08 35.71
N GLN A 139 32.64 -26.88 34.66
CA GLN A 139 33.37 -28.13 34.66
C GLN A 139 34.56 -28.04 33.69
N ALA A 140 35.74 -28.39 34.17
CA ALA A 140 36.98 -28.39 33.39
C ALA A 140 37.94 -29.48 33.87
N SER A 141 38.95 -29.79 33.08
CA SER A 141 40.10 -30.60 33.47
C SER A 141 41.36 -29.75 33.45
N PHE A 142 42.03 -29.65 34.60
CA PHE A 142 43.35 -29.04 34.72
C PHE A 142 44.42 -30.14 34.75
N ARG A 143 45.49 -29.98 33.97
CA ARG A 143 46.67 -30.84 34.02
C ARG A 143 47.94 -30.03 33.76
N LEU A 144 49.05 -30.42 34.38
CA LEU A 144 50.37 -29.97 33.94
C LEU A 144 50.90 -30.93 32.87
N ASP A 145 51.37 -30.37 31.77
CA ASP A 145 51.97 -31.08 30.65
C ASP A 145 53.36 -30.51 30.36
N GLY A 146 54.33 -30.97 31.16
CA GLY A 146 55.74 -30.61 31.04
C GLY A 146 56.39 -31.00 29.71
N SER A 147 55.68 -31.67 28.78
CA SER A 147 56.19 -31.86 27.41
C SER A 147 56.16 -30.56 26.60
N ARG A 148 55.26 -29.63 26.94
CA ARG A 148 55.09 -28.32 26.27
C ARG A 148 56.22 -27.32 26.57
N VAL A 149 56.96 -27.52 27.66
CA VAL A 149 58.01 -26.62 28.13
C VAL A 149 59.24 -26.74 27.22
N GLN A 150 59.67 -25.64 26.60
CA GLN A 150 60.75 -25.67 25.61
C GLN A 150 62.14 -25.74 26.23
N ASP A 151 62.38 -25.00 27.32
CA ASP A 151 63.66 -25.06 28.04
C ASP A 151 63.76 -26.36 28.86
N ASP A 152 64.76 -27.18 28.56
CA ASP A 152 64.97 -28.46 29.22
C ASP A 152 65.49 -28.31 30.66
N ALA A 153 66.05 -27.16 31.05
CA ALA A 153 66.40 -26.88 32.44
C ALA A 153 65.14 -26.60 33.27
N SER A 154 64.31 -25.65 32.84
CA SER A 154 63.02 -25.31 33.46
C SER A 154 62.06 -26.50 33.46
N ARG A 155 62.03 -27.31 32.40
CA ARG A 155 61.27 -28.56 32.34
C ARG A 155 61.66 -29.56 33.44
N ARG A 156 62.95 -29.75 33.67
CA ARG A 156 63.46 -30.71 34.69
C ARG A 156 63.28 -30.17 36.11
N LEU A 157 63.61 -28.89 36.32
CA LEU A 157 63.57 -28.23 37.63
C LEU A 157 62.13 -27.97 38.09
N GLY A 158 61.25 -27.59 37.15
CA GLY A 158 59.81 -27.48 37.36
C GLY A 158 59.19 -28.82 37.76
N ARG A 159 59.36 -29.87 36.94
CA ARG A 159 58.90 -31.25 37.26
C ARG A 159 59.33 -31.72 38.66
N PHE A 160 60.59 -31.48 39.04
CA PHE A 160 61.10 -31.82 40.36
C PHE A 160 60.36 -31.04 41.47
N THR A 161 60.22 -29.72 41.30
CA THR A 161 59.58 -28.84 42.29
C THR A 161 58.09 -29.15 42.44
N THR A 162 57.37 -29.36 41.34
CA THR A 162 55.93 -29.66 41.41
C THR A 162 55.65 -31.06 41.94
N TRP A 163 56.54 -32.04 41.72
CA TRP A 163 56.48 -33.36 42.36
C TRP A 163 56.70 -33.31 43.89
N VAL A 164 57.43 -32.32 44.40
CA VAL A 164 57.59 -32.05 45.84
C VAL A 164 56.34 -31.38 46.42
N VAL A 165 55.82 -30.32 45.77
CA VAL A 165 54.64 -29.57 46.26
C VAL A 165 53.35 -30.39 46.14
N ARG A 166 53.19 -31.14 45.05
CA ARG A 166 52.07 -32.04 44.68
C ARG A 166 50.68 -31.43 44.56
N LYS A 167 50.25 -30.56 45.47
CA LYS A 167 48.93 -29.95 45.47
C LYS A 167 49.00 -28.47 45.77
N LEU A 168 48.22 -27.69 45.02
CA LEU A 168 48.07 -26.26 45.20
C LEU A 168 46.61 -25.98 45.57
N GLY A 169 46.39 -25.26 46.66
CA GLY A 169 45.11 -24.68 46.99
C GLY A 169 45.07 -23.22 46.54
N THR A 170 43.95 -22.79 45.95
CA THR A 170 43.61 -21.37 45.87
C THR A 170 42.72 -20.99 47.05
N GLU A 171 42.47 -19.70 47.21
CA GLU A 171 41.40 -19.20 48.06
C GLU A 171 40.24 -18.70 47.19
N GLU A 172 39.20 -18.13 47.80
CA GLU A 172 38.12 -17.50 47.05
C GLU A 172 38.71 -16.35 46.23
N THR A 173 38.52 -16.41 44.91
CA THR A 173 39.20 -15.54 43.95
C THR A 173 38.17 -14.76 43.15
N ARG A 174 38.23 -13.43 43.25
CA ARG A 174 37.50 -12.52 42.38
C ARG A 174 38.22 -12.42 41.03
N VAL A 175 37.49 -12.67 39.94
CA VAL A 175 37.98 -12.50 38.57
C VAL A 175 37.14 -11.42 37.90
N ASP A 176 37.76 -10.29 37.58
CA ASP A 176 37.11 -9.18 36.86
C ASP A 176 37.42 -9.31 35.36
N LEU A 177 36.37 -9.33 34.52
CA LEU A 177 36.43 -9.54 33.08
C LEU A 177 36.32 -8.20 32.36
N TYR A 178 37.35 -7.82 31.61
CA TYR A 178 37.42 -6.57 30.85
C TYR A 178 37.36 -6.80 29.34
N LEU A 179 36.97 -5.76 28.59
CA LEU A 179 36.95 -5.75 27.12
C LEU A 179 37.93 -4.70 26.58
N PRO A 180 39.17 -5.07 26.21
CA PRO A 180 40.19 -4.10 25.77
C PRO A 180 39.83 -3.36 24.48
N ASP A 181 39.00 -3.97 23.63
CA ASP A 181 38.54 -3.38 22.37
C ASP A 181 37.33 -2.43 22.55
N TYR A 182 36.77 -2.35 23.76
CA TYR A 182 35.66 -1.47 24.16
C TYR A 182 36.08 -0.61 25.36
N ASP A 183 37.05 0.28 25.17
CA ASP A 183 37.58 1.22 26.18
C ASP A 183 38.03 0.60 27.53
N ASN A 184 38.32 -0.70 27.57
CA ASN A 184 38.53 -1.48 28.81
C ASN A 184 37.31 -1.50 29.75
N ALA A 185 36.10 -1.51 29.17
CA ALA A 185 34.86 -1.76 29.88
C ALA A 185 34.92 -3.01 30.76
N LEU A 186 34.37 -2.93 31.98
CA LEU A 186 34.12 -4.10 32.82
C LEU A 186 32.87 -4.82 32.31
N LEU A 187 33.06 -6.01 31.74
CA LEU A 187 31.97 -6.90 31.31
C LEU A 187 31.29 -7.58 32.51
N GLY A 188 32.02 -7.83 33.60
CA GLY A 188 31.46 -8.39 34.83
C GLY A 188 32.51 -9.05 35.71
N THR A 189 32.04 -9.70 36.78
CA THR A 189 32.86 -10.34 37.80
C THR A 189 32.42 -11.77 38.03
N ALA A 190 33.35 -12.72 38.06
CA ALA A 190 33.13 -14.06 38.59
C ALA A 190 33.74 -14.20 39.99
N VAL A 191 33.04 -14.86 40.91
CA VAL A 191 33.59 -15.27 42.21
C VAL A 191 33.87 -16.78 42.15
N ILE A 192 35.15 -17.15 42.07
CA ILE A 192 35.60 -18.56 42.00
C ILE A 192 35.85 -19.05 43.43
N PRO A 193 35.20 -20.14 43.89
CA PRO A 193 35.42 -20.69 45.23
C PRO A 193 36.82 -21.34 45.37
N PRO A 194 37.30 -21.61 46.59
CA PRO A 194 38.61 -22.24 46.81
C PRO A 194 38.77 -23.58 46.06
N LEU A 195 39.72 -23.65 45.14
CA LEU A 195 40.03 -24.84 44.33
C LEU A 195 41.25 -25.58 44.89
N VAL A 196 41.38 -26.88 44.59
CA VAL A 196 42.58 -27.67 44.89
C VAL A 196 43.01 -28.43 43.63
N ILE A 197 44.13 -28.04 43.04
CA ILE A 197 44.71 -28.67 41.84
C ILE A 197 45.91 -29.55 42.20
N SER A 198 46.07 -30.68 41.48
CA SER A 198 47.34 -31.40 41.49
C SER A 198 48.36 -30.70 40.60
N LEU A 199 49.62 -30.71 41.03
CA LEU A 199 50.77 -30.25 40.27
C LEU A 199 51.68 -31.43 39.82
N VAL A 200 51.23 -32.67 39.99
CA VAL A 200 51.96 -33.83 39.46
C VAL A 200 51.86 -33.83 37.94
N ASP A 201 53.01 -33.88 37.26
CA ASP A 201 53.08 -33.83 35.80
C ASP A 201 52.32 -35.00 35.16
N GLY A 202 51.40 -34.70 34.25
CA GLY A 202 50.48 -35.67 33.63
C GLY A 202 49.26 -36.06 34.47
N GLU A 203 49.15 -35.68 35.75
CA GLU A 203 47.93 -35.93 36.54
C GLU A 203 46.83 -34.92 36.14
N THR A 204 45.64 -35.42 35.85
CA THR A 204 44.49 -34.58 35.47
C THR A 204 43.56 -34.41 36.66
N THR A 205 43.39 -33.17 37.11
CA THR A 205 42.44 -32.79 38.17
C THR A 205 41.13 -32.34 37.53
N PRO A 206 39.99 -33.00 37.80
CA PRO A 206 38.68 -32.47 37.44
C PRO A 206 38.35 -31.29 38.36
N LEU A 207 37.98 -30.17 37.74
CA LEU A 207 37.37 -29.01 38.38
C LEU A 207 35.87 -29.07 38.12
N ASP A 208 35.07 -29.00 39.17
CA ASP A 208 33.60 -28.89 39.10
C ASP A 208 33.17 -27.98 40.24
N PHE A 209 32.73 -26.77 39.92
CA PHE A 209 32.35 -25.76 40.90
C PHE A 209 31.24 -24.86 40.39
N ILE A 210 30.53 -24.23 41.33
CA ILE A 210 29.51 -23.23 41.05
C ILE A 210 30.09 -21.85 41.37
N THR A 211 29.87 -20.89 40.48
CA THR A 211 30.32 -19.50 40.59
C THR A 211 29.13 -18.56 40.37
N GLU A 212 29.14 -17.42 41.04
CA GLU A 212 28.20 -16.34 40.77
C GLU A 212 28.90 -15.27 39.93
N LEU A 213 28.25 -14.91 38.83
CA LEU A 213 28.69 -14.02 37.77
C LEU A 213 27.87 -12.73 37.86
N SER A 214 28.41 -11.68 38.48
CA SER A 214 27.75 -10.37 38.50
C SER A 214 28.01 -9.60 37.20
N PRO A 215 26.97 -8.99 36.60
CA PRO A 215 27.11 -8.22 35.37
C PRO A 215 27.89 -6.92 35.62
N GLY A 216 28.56 -6.46 34.56
CA GLY A 216 29.23 -5.18 34.50
C GLY A 216 28.32 -4.03 34.07
N ASP A 217 28.86 -3.10 33.30
CA ASP A 217 28.14 -1.90 32.86
C ASP A 217 27.12 -2.14 31.72
N ALA A 218 25.94 -1.52 31.83
CA ALA A 218 24.83 -1.67 30.90
C ALA A 218 25.06 -0.99 29.53
N GLU A 219 25.87 0.07 29.46
CA GLU A 219 26.23 0.70 28.18
C GLU A 219 27.22 -0.15 27.38
N SER A 220 28.13 -0.82 28.09
CA SER A 220 29.05 -1.81 27.53
C SER A 220 28.28 -2.98 26.91
N TYR A 221 27.30 -3.55 27.61
CA TYR A 221 26.40 -4.57 27.04
C TYR A 221 25.62 -4.07 25.83
N ARG A 222 25.07 -2.85 25.87
CA ARG A 222 24.34 -2.25 24.73
C ARG A 222 25.19 -2.20 23.47
N THR A 223 26.44 -1.79 23.60
CA THR A 223 27.35 -1.61 22.45
C THR A 223 27.67 -2.97 21.81
N ILE A 224 28.03 -3.97 22.61
CA ILE A 224 28.32 -5.34 22.12
C ILE A 224 27.08 -5.97 21.48
N ALA A 225 25.90 -5.79 22.10
CA ALA A 225 24.64 -6.30 21.56
C ALA A 225 24.29 -5.68 20.20
N ASN A 226 24.52 -4.37 20.03
CA ASN A 226 24.31 -3.71 18.75
C ASN A 226 25.32 -4.17 17.68
N ASP A 227 26.61 -4.26 17.99
CA ASP A 227 27.62 -4.79 17.05
C ASP A 227 27.33 -6.24 16.64
N TRP A 228 26.75 -7.03 17.54
CA TRP A 228 26.31 -8.40 17.27
C TRP A 228 25.04 -8.44 16.39
N LEU A 229 24.02 -7.65 16.73
CA LEU A 229 22.76 -7.52 15.97
C LEU A 229 23.00 -7.01 14.53
N GLU A 230 23.96 -6.09 14.36
CA GLU A 230 24.34 -5.54 13.06
C GLU A 230 25.37 -6.41 12.30
N GLY A 231 25.80 -7.54 12.87
CA GLY A 231 26.74 -8.47 12.24
C GLY A 231 28.17 -7.94 12.09
N LYS A 232 28.55 -6.92 12.87
CA LYS A 232 29.88 -6.27 12.86
C LYS A 232 30.90 -6.92 13.78
N LEU A 233 30.46 -7.77 14.72
CA LEU A 233 31.30 -8.37 15.75
C LEU A 233 32.19 -9.52 15.20
N ASP A 234 33.19 -9.17 14.39
CA ASP A 234 34.17 -10.12 13.82
C ASP A 234 35.04 -10.85 14.87
N ARG A 235 35.27 -10.18 16.02
CA ARG A 235 36.12 -10.68 17.10
C ARG A 235 35.78 -9.99 18.42
N LEU A 236 35.87 -10.73 19.52
CA LEU A 236 35.74 -10.20 20.88
C LEU A 236 36.95 -10.65 21.71
N LYS A 237 37.76 -9.71 22.20
CA LYS A 237 38.81 -9.97 23.18
C LYS A 237 38.25 -9.76 24.59
N VAL A 238 38.38 -10.78 25.44
CA VAL A 238 38.04 -10.73 26.87
C VAL A 238 39.33 -10.87 27.68
N LEU A 239 39.59 -9.92 28.56
CA LEU A 239 40.77 -9.85 29.42
C LEU A 239 40.35 -10.13 30.86
N GLY A 240 40.57 -11.35 31.34
CA GLY A 240 40.35 -11.68 32.76
C GLY A 240 41.53 -11.21 33.61
N ARG A 241 41.25 -10.52 34.71
CA ARG A 241 42.24 -10.14 35.74
C ARG A 241 41.81 -10.70 37.09
N ALA A 242 42.75 -11.29 37.82
CA ALA A 242 42.48 -11.90 39.12
C ALA A 242 43.73 -11.91 40.01
N ASP A 243 43.57 -11.61 41.29
CA ASP A 243 44.62 -11.74 42.30
C ASP A 243 44.50 -13.11 42.99
N LEU A 244 45.25 -14.10 42.52
CA LEU A 244 45.21 -15.46 43.06
C LEU A 244 45.99 -15.54 44.39
N SER A 245 45.27 -15.68 45.51
CA SER A 245 45.86 -16.14 46.77
C SER A 245 46.14 -17.65 46.69
N VAL A 246 47.40 -18.03 46.88
CA VAL A 246 47.90 -19.40 46.64
C VAL A 246 48.49 -20.00 47.92
N LYS A 247 48.22 -21.28 48.19
CA LYS A 247 48.75 -22.01 49.35
C LYS A 247 49.12 -23.47 49.05
N SER A 248 50.15 -23.96 49.73
CA SER A 248 50.59 -25.36 49.73
C SER A 248 50.33 -25.97 51.09
N GLY A 249 49.19 -26.67 51.22
CA GLY A 249 48.73 -27.24 52.50
C GLY A 249 48.40 -26.15 53.52
N ILE A 250 49.30 -25.94 54.48
CA ILE A 250 49.17 -24.95 55.57
C ILE A 250 50.00 -23.68 55.27
N ILE A 251 50.90 -23.73 54.29
CA ILE A 251 51.84 -22.64 53.99
C ILE A 251 51.23 -21.72 52.91
N PRO A 252 50.98 -20.42 53.19
CA PRO A 252 50.62 -19.45 52.16
C PRO A 252 51.86 -19.15 51.29
N LEU A 253 51.66 -19.11 49.97
CA LEU A 253 52.68 -18.83 48.96
C LEU A 253 52.55 -17.40 48.37
N GLY A 254 51.70 -16.57 48.99
CA GLY A 254 51.42 -15.20 48.59
C GLY A 254 50.27 -15.06 47.60
N THR A 255 49.96 -13.81 47.28
CA THR A 255 48.97 -13.43 46.27
C THR A 255 49.70 -13.01 44.99
N HIS A 256 49.29 -13.56 43.85
CA HIS A 256 49.94 -13.35 42.56
C HIS A 256 48.91 -12.83 41.53
N PRO A 257 49.14 -11.66 40.91
CA PRO A 257 48.26 -11.15 39.88
C PRO A 257 48.38 -11.99 38.61
N VAL A 258 47.25 -12.54 38.16
CA VAL A 258 47.14 -13.25 36.88
C VAL A 258 46.24 -12.43 35.95
N THR A 259 46.66 -12.37 34.69
CA THR A 259 45.95 -11.69 33.61
C THR A 259 46.00 -12.57 32.38
N GLU A 260 44.83 -12.97 31.89
CA GLU A 260 44.68 -13.87 30.74
C GLU A 260 43.77 -13.27 29.67
N THR A 261 44.08 -13.52 28.41
CA THR A 261 43.34 -12.94 27.26
C THR A 261 42.71 -14.03 26.41
N LEU A 262 41.39 -14.16 26.51
CA LEU A 262 40.61 -14.99 25.60
C LEU A 262 40.26 -14.18 24.34
N VAL A 263 40.53 -14.75 23.17
CA VAL A 263 40.09 -14.17 21.88
C VAL A 263 39.03 -15.08 21.27
N LEU A 264 37.83 -14.53 21.07
CA LEU A 264 36.74 -15.17 20.37
C LEU A 264 36.71 -14.62 18.93
N GLU A 265 36.91 -15.49 17.95
CA GLU A 265 36.78 -15.17 16.51
C GLU A 265 35.34 -15.41 16.05
N ALA A 266 34.89 -14.73 14.99
CA ALA A 266 33.53 -14.81 14.42
C ALA A 266 32.91 -16.23 14.38
N LYS A 267 33.70 -17.26 14.02
CA LYS A 267 33.22 -18.67 13.96
C LYS A 267 32.88 -19.30 15.31
N ARG A 268 33.20 -18.65 16.43
CA ARG A 268 32.88 -19.05 17.81
C ARG A 268 31.92 -18.07 18.48
N ILE A 269 31.59 -16.96 17.82
CA ILE A 269 30.53 -16.04 18.26
C ILE A 269 29.20 -16.65 17.80
N PRO A 270 28.19 -16.78 18.68
CA PRO A 270 26.92 -17.36 18.31
C PRO A 270 26.26 -16.53 17.21
N SER A 271 25.63 -17.17 16.21
CA SER A 271 24.72 -16.46 15.30
C SER A 271 23.41 -16.12 16.01
N LEU A 272 22.70 -15.10 15.53
CA LEU A 272 21.30 -14.89 15.88
C LEU A 272 20.50 -16.16 15.57
N PRO A 273 19.71 -16.71 16.51
CA PRO A 273 18.89 -17.89 16.27
C PRO A 273 17.79 -17.55 15.26
N THR A 274 17.50 -18.48 14.33
CA THR A 274 16.35 -18.33 13.44
C THR A 274 15.07 -18.52 14.25
N TYR A 275 14.25 -17.47 14.33
CA TYR A 275 12.93 -17.50 14.95
C TYR A 275 11.82 -17.47 13.89
N ASN A 276 10.65 -18.00 14.24
CA ASN A 276 9.45 -17.94 13.42
C ASN A 276 8.27 -17.45 14.28
N ILE A 277 7.49 -16.49 13.77
CA ILE A 277 6.28 -16.00 14.44
C ILE A 277 5.14 -16.94 14.01
N THR A 278 4.74 -17.84 14.91
CA THR A 278 3.81 -18.95 14.61
C THR A 278 2.35 -18.52 14.67
N GLN A 279 2.04 -17.51 15.49
CA GLN A 279 0.69 -16.96 15.65
C GLN A 279 0.76 -15.48 16.01
N VAL A 280 -0.13 -14.68 15.39
CA VAL A 280 -0.48 -13.32 15.82
C VAL A 280 -2.00 -13.25 15.89
N ASN A 281 -2.55 -12.71 16.97
CA ASN A 281 -3.99 -12.58 17.18
C ASN A 281 -4.33 -11.24 17.85
N PHE A 282 -5.06 -10.39 17.12
CA PHE A 282 -5.56 -9.11 17.60
C PHE A 282 -7.02 -9.22 18.06
N ARG A 283 -7.30 -8.81 19.30
CA ARG A 283 -8.64 -8.79 19.90
C ARG A 283 -8.93 -7.48 20.62
N ASP A 284 -10.20 -7.11 20.66
CA ASP A 284 -10.68 -6.04 21.55
C ASP A 284 -10.63 -6.50 23.01
N VAL A 285 -10.21 -5.61 23.93
CA VAL A 285 -10.06 -5.89 25.37
C VAL A 285 -10.64 -4.72 26.18
N THR A 286 -11.40 -4.99 27.24
CA THR A 286 -11.85 -3.96 28.19
C THR A 286 -10.74 -3.60 29.17
N THR A 287 -10.44 -2.31 29.34
CA THR A 287 -9.48 -1.83 30.36
C THR A 287 -9.98 -2.12 31.79
N PRO A 288 -9.09 -2.37 32.78
CA PRO A 288 -9.48 -2.69 34.15
C PRO A 288 -10.37 -1.63 34.83
N ASP A 289 -10.17 -0.36 34.48
CA ASP A 289 -10.90 0.78 35.03
C ASP A 289 -12.34 0.93 34.48
N GLY A 290 -12.73 0.09 33.51
CA GLY A 290 -14.05 0.15 32.88
C GLY A 290 -14.29 1.43 32.06
N HIS A 291 -13.23 2.15 31.69
CA HIS A 291 -13.26 3.39 30.93
C HIS A 291 -12.42 3.26 29.67
N GLY A 292 -13.08 3.33 28.52
CA GLY A 292 -12.50 3.00 27.21
C GLY A 292 -12.42 1.49 26.95
N GLY A 293 -11.74 1.15 25.86
CA GLY A 293 -11.30 -0.20 25.54
C GLY A 293 -9.93 -0.13 24.87
N ALA A 294 -9.19 -1.22 24.97
CA ALA A 294 -7.83 -1.36 24.46
C ALA A 294 -7.79 -2.47 23.39
N LEU A 295 -6.72 -2.49 22.61
CA LEU A 295 -6.43 -3.53 21.63
C LEU A 295 -5.37 -4.47 22.22
N GLY A 296 -5.75 -5.72 22.45
CA GLY A 296 -4.83 -6.77 22.87
C GLY A 296 -4.25 -7.51 21.66
N ALA A 297 -2.97 -7.84 21.73
CA ALA A 297 -2.27 -8.63 20.73
C ALA A 297 -1.59 -9.84 21.39
N ASP A 298 -2.00 -11.06 21.07
CA ASP A 298 -1.22 -12.25 21.41
C ASP A 298 -0.22 -12.53 20.27
N ILE A 299 1.02 -12.83 20.63
CA ILE A 299 2.07 -13.23 19.70
C ILE A 299 2.73 -14.49 20.28
N SER A 300 2.85 -15.53 19.44
CA SER A 300 3.62 -16.73 19.76
C SER A 300 4.80 -16.83 18.78
N VAL A 301 5.99 -17.08 19.30
CA VAL A 301 7.25 -17.16 18.55
C VAL A 301 7.99 -18.44 18.95
N THR A 302 8.48 -19.17 17.97
CA THR A 302 9.37 -20.32 18.20
C THR A 302 10.79 -20.03 17.72
N ALA A 303 11.78 -20.41 18.52
CA ALA A 303 13.20 -20.32 18.15
C ALA A 303 13.95 -21.55 18.68
N TYR A 304 14.77 -22.18 17.84
CA TYR A 304 15.55 -23.35 18.26
C TYR A 304 16.81 -22.94 19.03
N ASN A 305 17.08 -23.58 20.17
CA ASN A 305 18.28 -23.35 20.96
C ASN A 305 19.42 -24.32 20.56
N ASP A 306 20.34 -23.86 19.71
CA ASP A 306 21.53 -24.62 19.32
C ASP A 306 22.52 -24.89 20.48
N PHE A 307 22.39 -24.20 21.62
CA PHE A 307 23.40 -24.22 22.68
C PHE A 307 23.10 -25.26 23.77
N PRO A 308 24.14 -25.84 24.43
CA PRO A 308 23.98 -26.83 25.50
C PRO A 308 23.53 -26.21 26.85
N VAL A 309 22.80 -25.09 26.80
CA VAL A 309 22.42 -24.27 27.96
C VAL A 309 20.93 -24.46 28.26
N SER A 310 20.59 -24.60 29.54
CA SER A 310 19.21 -24.49 30.05
C SER A 310 19.08 -23.18 30.82
N LEU A 311 17.94 -22.50 30.72
CA LEU A 311 17.68 -21.25 31.42
C LEU A 311 16.17 -21.02 31.57
N ASP A 312 15.72 -20.81 32.80
CA ASP A 312 14.37 -20.29 33.07
C ASP A 312 14.43 -18.77 33.18
N VAL A 313 13.70 -18.07 32.32
CA VAL A 313 13.64 -16.61 32.25
C VAL A 313 12.27 -16.13 32.80
N PRO A 314 12.25 -15.21 33.78
CA PRO A 314 11.02 -14.64 34.32
C PRO A 314 10.32 -13.72 33.30
N GLU A 315 9.10 -13.29 33.63
CA GLU A 315 8.26 -12.40 32.81
C GLU A 315 8.99 -11.07 32.50
N LEU A 316 9.23 -10.81 31.22
CA LEU A 316 9.95 -9.64 30.72
C LEU A 316 8.98 -8.62 30.13
N GLY A 317 9.25 -7.33 30.40
CA GLY A 317 8.52 -6.21 29.81
C GLY A 317 9.22 -5.66 28.58
N PHE A 318 8.44 -5.26 27.58
CA PHE A 318 8.91 -4.66 26.35
C PHE A 318 7.99 -3.55 25.88
N GLN A 319 8.56 -2.51 25.27
CA GLN A 319 7.83 -1.55 24.45
C GLN A 319 7.92 -1.95 22.99
N VAL A 320 6.78 -1.87 22.31
CA VAL A 320 6.64 -1.99 20.86
C VAL A 320 6.67 -0.60 20.26
N LEU A 321 7.58 -0.35 19.33
CA LEU A 321 7.78 0.93 18.67
C LEU A 321 7.76 0.79 17.14
N VAL A 322 7.41 1.87 16.45
CA VAL A 322 7.39 1.94 14.98
C VAL A 322 7.97 3.28 14.48
N PRO A 323 8.47 3.37 13.23
CA PRO A 323 9.12 4.58 12.72
C PRO A 323 8.25 5.85 12.78
N ASP A 324 8.83 6.96 13.25
CA ASP A 324 8.24 8.31 13.10
C ASP A 324 8.64 8.94 11.74
N CYS A 325 7.90 9.96 11.32
CA CYS A 325 8.24 10.85 10.21
C CYS A 325 9.49 11.73 10.50
N TYR A 326 9.86 11.90 11.77
CA TYR A 326 10.83 12.91 12.21
C TYR A 326 12.17 12.30 12.65
N PRO A 327 13.32 12.70 12.06
CA PRO A 327 14.62 12.12 12.38
C PRO A 327 15.17 12.50 13.77
N SER A 328 14.48 13.40 14.50
CA SER A 328 14.85 13.82 15.86
C SER A 328 14.35 12.89 16.97
N ASP A 329 13.26 12.16 16.72
CA ASP A 329 12.73 11.11 17.59
C ASP A 329 12.15 10.01 16.68
N PRO A 330 13.00 9.08 16.21
CA PRO A 330 12.66 8.23 15.07
C PRO A 330 11.71 7.07 15.39
N LEU A 331 11.28 6.89 16.65
CA LEU A 331 10.50 5.73 17.09
C LEU A 331 9.33 6.11 18.01
N ILE A 332 8.10 5.89 17.54
CA ILE A 332 6.86 6.08 18.29
C ILE A 332 6.55 4.80 19.07
N VAL A 333 6.45 4.86 20.40
CA VAL A 333 5.90 3.76 21.22
C VAL A 333 4.41 3.60 20.91
N VAL A 334 3.96 2.38 20.66
CA VAL A 334 2.56 2.06 20.31
C VAL A 334 1.90 1.02 21.21
N ALA A 335 2.67 0.15 21.87
CA ALA A 335 2.16 -0.80 22.87
C ALA A 335 3.21 -1.08 23.95
N ASP A 336 2.75 -1.41 25.14
CA ASP A 336 3.54 -2.16 26.12
C ASP A 336 3.21 -3.66 25.96
N ALA A 337 4.17 -4.54 26.19
CA ALA A 337 4.03 -5.99 26.02
C ALA A 337 4.77 -6.76 27.12
N ILE A 338 4.22 -7.92 27.49
CA ILE A 338 4.74 -8.77 28.56
C ILE A 338 4.88 -10.21 28.03
N THR A 339 6.02 -10.85 28.29
CA THR A 339 6.20 -12.28 27.98
C THR A 339 5.73 -13.16 29.13
N GLY A 340 5.25 -14.37 28.81
CA GLY A 340 5.17 -15.44 29.80
C GLY A 340 6.55 -15.86 30.32
N HIS A 341 6.55 -16.83 31.23
CA HIS A 341 7.77 -17.47 31.73
C HIS A 341 8.40 -18.36 30.64
N ILE A 342 9.67 -18.11 30.29
CA ILE A 342 10.34 -18.77 29.16
C ILE A 342 11.29 -19.86 29.70
N THR A 343 11.06 -21.12 29.34
CA THR A 343 11.96 -22.24 29.71
C THR A 343 12.81 -22.64 28.51
N VAL A 344 14.05 -22.15 28.46
CA VAL A 344 15.08 -22.56 27.49
C VAL A 344 15.66 -23.91 27.90
N ARG A 345 15.75 -24.84 26.96
CA ARG A 345 16.35 -26.18 27.14
C ARG A 345 17.44 -26.43 26.10
N PRO A 346 18.48 -27.21 26.41
CA PRO A 346 19.51 -27.60 25.45
C PRO A 346 18.93 -28.29 24.21
N HIS A 347 19.34 -27.86 23.01
CA HIS A 347 19.02 -28.52 21.73
C HIS A 347 17.52 -28.79 21.52
N ALA A 348 16.70 -27.78 21.79
CA ALA A 348 15.23 -27.86 21.72
C ALA A 348 14.61 -26.53 21.29
N ASP A 349 13.36 -26.59 20.81
CA ASP A 349 12.56 -25.41 20.53
C ASP A 349 12.19 -24.67 21.83
N VAL A 350 12.41 -23.36 21.82
CA VAL A 350 11.93 -22.41 22.83
C VAL A 350 10.65 -21.78 22.31
N LEU A 351 9.57 -21.91 23.07
CA LEU A 351 8.31 -21.20 22.83
C LEU A 351 8.31 -19.90 23.64
N LEU A 352 8.00 -18.79 22.97
CA LEU A 352 7.84 -17.46 23.54
C LEU A 352 6.41 -17.00 23.26
N ASP A 353 5.57 -17.04 24.28
CA ASP A 353 4.24 -16.42 24.23
C ASP A 353 4.30 -15.03 24.88
N ALA A 354 3.76 -14.03 24.18
CA ALA A 354 3.77 -12.62 24.59
C ALA A 354 2.40 -11.97 24.38
N HIS A 355 2.01 -11.11 25.32
CA HIS A 355 0.76 -10.35 25.28
C HIS A 355 1.07 -8.85 25.25
N GLY A 356 0.75 -8.21 24.13
CA GLY A 356 0.81 -6.76 23.93
C GLY A 356 -0.53 -6.08 24.22
N LEU A 357 -0.47 -4.82 24.67
CA LEU A 357 -1.63 -3.96 24.92
C LEU A 357 -1.40 -2.56 24.34
N VAL A 358 -2.22 -2.19 23.36
CA VAL A 358 -2.34 -0.81 22.85
C VAL A 358 -3.50 -0.15 23.61
N GLN A 359 -3.21 0.85 24.45
CA GLN A 359 -4.22 1.56 25.23
C GLN A 359 -4.83 2.75 24.46
N GLU A 360 -4.01 3.48 23.72
CA GLU A 360 -4.41 4.59 22.83
C GLU A 360 -3.58 4.55 21.54
N ILE A 361 -4.07 5.19 20.47
CA ILE A 361 -3.28 5.42 19.26
C ILE A 361 -2.60 6.80 19.38
N PRO A 362 -1.25 6.89 19.47
CA PRO A 362 -0.57 8.16 19.57
C PRO A 362 -0.88 9.06 18.37
N THR A 363 -1.21 10.33 18.61
CA THR A 363 -1.55 11.29 17.53
C THR A 363 -0.43 11.49 16.51
N ARG A 364 0.84 11.19 16.87
CA ARG A 364 1.97 11.14 15.93
C ARG A 364 1.80 10.07 14.85
N LEU A 365 1.23 8.92 15.22
CA LEU A 365 1.08 7.76 14.34
C LEU A 365 0.05 7.98 13.23
N THR A 366 -0.98 8.81 13.49
CA THR A 366 -2.05 9.16 12.54
C THR A 366 -1.83 10.50 11.82
N ARG A 367 -0.85 11.29 12.25
CA ARG A 367 -0.49 12.57 11.63
C ARG A 367 0.25 12.33 10.31
N VAL A 368 -0.17 13.05 9.26
CA VAL A 368 0.48 13.00 7.94
C VAL A 368 1.92 13.52 8.04
N CYS A 369 2.88 12.76 7.48
CA CYS A 369 4.30 13.12 7.50
C CYS A 369 4.58 14.38 6.65
N PRO A 370 5.60 15.20 7.02
CA PRO A 370 6.10 16.25 6.15
C PRO A 370 6.46 15.69 4.76
N ASN A 371 6.08 16.41 3.70
CA ASN A 371 6.29 16.04 2.30
C ASN A 371 5.57 14.75 1.82
N SER A 372 4.67 14.16 2.61
CA SER A 372 3.83 13.01 2.20
C SER A 372 2.34 13.33 2.29
N ARG A 373 1.50 12.42 1.80
CA ARG A 373 0.04 12.38 2.06
C ARG A 373 -0.33 11.32 3.13
N SER A 374 0.61 10.45 3.47
CA SER A 374 0.47 9.34 4.40
C SER A 374 1.03 9.68 5.79
N SER A 375 0.42 9.10 6.82
CA SER A 375 0.95 9.02 8.20
C SER A 375 1.82 7.77 8.39
N PRO A 376 2.55 7.64 9.52
CA PRO A 376 3.25 6.40 9.87
C PRO A 376 2.33 5.16 9.85
N LEU A 377 1.08 5.29 10.33
CA LEU A 377 0.11 4.18 10.30
C LEU A 377 -0.33 3.83 8.87
N ASP A 378 -0.60 4.84 8.04
CA ASP A 378 -0.93 4.60 6.63
C ASP A 378 0.23 3.87 5.92
N ASN A 379 1.48 4.28 6.16
CA ASN A 379 2.67 3.64 5.57
C ASN A 379 2.85 2.17 6.05
N PHE A 380 2.68 1.92 7.36
CA PHE A 380 2.80 0.59 7.95
C PHE A 380 1.76 -0.38 7.38
N LEU A 381 0.49 0.06 7.34
CA LEU A 381 -0.61 -0.72 6.79
C LEU A 381 -0.49 -0.89 5.28
N GLN A 382 0.02 0.12 4.55
CA GLN A 382 0.29 -0.01 3.13
C GLN A 382 1.32 -1.10 2.86
N GLN A 383 2.45 -1.14 3.57
CA GLN A 383 3.47 -2.20 3.44
C GLN A 383 2.87 -3.59 3.74
N TYR A 384 2.23 -3.73 4.90
CA TYR A 384 1.57 -5.00 5.30
C TYR A 384 0.59 -5.51 4.23
N LEU A 385 -0.31 -4.65 3.73
CA LEU A 385 -1.33 -5.03 2.73
C LEU A 385 -0.77 -5.30 1.32
N HIS A 386 0.41 -4.76 0.97
CA HIS A 386 1.09 -5.11 -0.27
C HIS A 386 1.81 -6.47 -0.19
N GLY A 387 1.93 -7.05 1.01
CA GLY A 387 2.71 -8.26 1.26
C GLY A 387 4.20 -8.00 1.53
N ASP A 388 4.56 -6.76 1.89
CA ASP A 388 5.87 -6.45 2.47
C ASP A 388 5.86 -6.79 3.99
N SER A 389 7.03 -6.99 4.58
CA SER A 389 7.21 -7.10 6.04
C SER A 389 7.63 -5.74 6.62
N PRO A 390 6.71 -4.93 7.19
CA PRO A 390 7.10 -3.69 7.85
C PRO A 390 7.89 -3.97 9.13
N THR A 391 8.96 -3.23 9.38
CA THR A 391 9.79 -3.40 10.58
C THR A 391 9.14 -2.74 11.79
N VAL A 392 8.93 -3.53 12.84
CA VAL A 392 8.59 -3.09 14.19
C VAL A 392 9.86 -3.13 15.04
N TYR A 393 9.98 -2.26 16.03
CA TYR A 393 11.13 -2.21 16.94
C TYR A 393 10.68 -2.61 18.34
N VAL A 394 11.43 -3.51 18.99
CA VAL A 394 11.12 -4.00 20.33
C VAL A 394 12.24 -3.57 21.28
N ARG A 395 11.90 -2.82 22.34
CA ARG A 395 12.84 -2.33 23.37
C ARG A 395 12.45 -2.92 24.73
N GLY A 396 13.42 -3.27 25.58
CA GLY A 396 13.09 -3.71 26.94
C GLY A 396 12.42 -2.60 27.78
N GLN A 397 11.69 -3.02 28.81
CA GLN A 397 11.00 -2.12 29.73
C GLN A 397 11.04 -2.68 31.15
N ARG A 398 11.17 -1.80 32.15
CA ARG A 398 11.10 -2.19 33.56
C ARG A 398 9.63 -2.33 33.98
N LEU A 399 9.20 -3.56 34.25
CA LEU A 399 7.86 -3.85 34.77
C LEU A 399 7.74 -3.43 36.25
N PRO A 400 6.66 -2.73 36.65
CA PRO A 400 6.28 -2.60 38.05
C PRO A 400 6.02 -3.98 38.68
N GLU A 401 6.39 -4.15 39.96
CA GLU A 401 6.10 -5.34 40.80
C GLU A 401 6.57 -6.71 40.25
N SER A 402 7.35 -6.75 39.18
CA SER A 402 7.87 -8.00 38.60
C SER A 402 8.94 -8.67 39.47
N LYS A 403 9.06 -10.00 39.32
CA LYS A 403 10.11 -10.84 39.92
C LYS A 403 11.43 -10.78 39.14
N THR A 404 11.46 -10.13 37.98
CA THR A 404 12.64 -10.01 37.12
C THR A 404 13.70 -9.12 37.77
N PRO A 405 14.94 -9.60 37.98
CA PRO A 405 16.01 -8.83 38.59
C PRO A 405 16.29 -7.50 37.88
N ASP A 406 16.56 -6.46 38.67
CA ASP A 406 16.85 -5.09 38.21
C ASP A 406 17.88 -5.05 37.08
N TRP A 407 18.97 -5.82 37.19
CA TRP A 407 20.05 -5.84 36.21
C TRP A 407 19.57 -6.27 34.81
N ILE A 408 18.67 -7.26 34.72
CA ILE A 408 18.06 -7.69 33.45
C ILE A 408 17.20 -6.57 32.89
N SER A 409 16.36 -5.94 33.71
CA SER A 409 15.47 -4.87 33.26
C SER A 409 16.24 -3.66 32.71
N VAL A 410 17.36 -3.30 33.34
CA VAL A 410 18.23 -2.20 32.90
C VAL A 410 18.94 -2.56 31.60
N THR A 411 19.62 -3.71 31.52
CA THR A 411 20.32 -4.14 30.30
C THR A 411 19.37 -4.27 29.11
N LEU A 412 18.18 -4.84 29.29
CA LEU A 412 17.19 -4.94 28.21
C LEU A 412 16.60 -3.59 27.79
N SER A 413 16.38 -2.65 28.73
CA SER A 413 15.85 -1.32 28.40
C SER A 413 16.75 -0.50 27.48
N ASN A 414 18.05 -0.81 27.50
CA ASN A 414 19.07 -0.20 26.66
C ASN A 414 19.17 -0.84 25.26
N ILE A 415 18.58 -2.02 25.03
CA ILE A 415 18.62 -2.75 23.76
C ILE A 415 17.32 -2.49 22.98
N THR A 416 17.42 -2.28 21.67
CA THR A 416 16.26 -2.16 20.77
C THR A 416 16.48 -3.02 19.53
N ILE A 417 15.60 -4.00 19.31
CA ILE A 417 15.74 -5.03 18.26
C ILE A 417 14.76 -4.72 17.11
N PRO A 418 15.21 -4.66 15.84
CA PRO A 418 14.31 -4.63 14.69
C PRO A 418 13.73 -6.04 14.44
N VAL A 419 12.41 -6.13 14.42
CA VAL A 419 11.64 -7.36 14.17
C VAL A 419 10.80 -7.14 12.90
N PRO A 420 10.96 -7.93 11.83
CA PRO A 420 10.08 -7.85 10.67
C PRO A 420 8.70 -8.39 11.07
N PHE A 421 7.66 -7.57 10.92
CA PHE A 421 6.29 -8.02 11.15
C PHE A 421 5.90 -9.04 10.06
N PRO A 422 5.09 -10.07 10.37
CA PRO A 422 4.68 -11.06 9.36
C PRO A 422 4.02 -10.40 8.13
N ALA A 423 4.61 -10.60 6.96
CA ALA A 423 4.04 -10.15 5.70
C ALA A 423 2.80 -11.00 5.38
N HIS A 424 1.62 -10.38 5.31
CA HIS A 424 0.42 -11.03 4.82
C HIS A 424 -0.02 -10.40 3.50
N LYS A 425 0.37 -11.02 2.39
CA LYS A 425 -0.11 -10.65 1.05
C LYS A 425 -1.61 -10.95 0.94
N ALA A 426 -2.43 -9.93 1.20
CA ALA A 426 -3.88 -10.00 1.07
C ALA A 426 -4.28 -10.12 -0.42
N ASP A 427 -4.45 -11.35 -0.91
CA ASP A 427 -4.96 -11.61 -2.26
C ASP A 427 -6.37 -11.03 -2.42
N ASP A 428 -6.44 -9.93 -3.19
CA ASP A 428 -7.61 -9.09 -3.46
C ASP A 428 -8.55 -8.90 -2.24
N PHE A 429 -8.06 -8.12 -1.26
CA PHE A 429 -8.79 -7.66 -0.07
C PHE A 429 -10.24 -7.22 -0.36
N ILE A 430 -10.50 -6.65 -1.55
CA ILE A 430 -11.85 -6.43 -2.09
C ILE A 430 -12.23 -7.56 -3.04
N ARG A 431 -13.06 -8.50 -2.58
CA ARG A 431 -13.55 -9.63 -3.39
C ARG A 431 -14.61 -9.24 -4.42
N ASN A 432 -15.43 -8.25 -4.12
CA ASN A 432 -16.54 -7.85 -5.01
C ASN A 432 -16.91 -6.38 -4.85
N PHE A 433 -17.25 -5.74 -5.98
CA PHE A 433 -17.66 -4.35 -6.09
C PHE A 433 -18.92 -4.29 -6.95
N THR A 434 -20.01 -3.72 -6.41
CA THR A 434 -21.29 -3.61 -7.10
C THR A 434 -21.86 -2.21 -6.95
N LEU A 435 -22.35 -1.63 -8.05
CA LEU A 435 -23.04 -0.35 -8.08
C LEU A 435 -24.47 -0.57 -8.59
N THR A 436 -25.45 0.00 -7.91
CA THR A 436 -26.89 -0.19 -8.19
C THR A 436 -27.64 1.13 -8.10
N ASN A 437 -28.86 1.19 -8.66
CA ASN A 437 -29.70 2.40 -8.68
C ASN A 437 -28.96 3.62 -9.27
N VAL A 438 -28.30 3.43 -10.41
CA VAL A 438 -27.42 4.44 -11.02
C VAL A 438 -28.26 5.56 -11.64
N HIS A 439 -27.90 6.79 -11.30
CA HIS A 439 -28.44 8.03 -11.85
C HIS A 439 -27.31 8.84 -12.49
N PHE A 440 -27.53 9.28 -13.73
CA PHE A 440 -26.61 10.15 -14.46
C PHE A 440 -27.16 11.57 -14.50
N LYS A 441 -26.38 12.59 -14.16
CA LYS A 441 -26.73 14.01 -14.33
C LYS A 441 -25.76 14.61 -15.34
N LEU A 442 -26.25 15.04 -16.50
CA LEU A 442 -25.42 15.76 -17.48
C LEU A 442 -25.30 17.25 -17.10
N PRO A 443 -24.17 17.91 -17.41
CA PRO A 443 -23.94 19.33 -17.15
C PRO A 443 -24.82 20.21 -18.06
N ASP A 444 -25.06 21.46 -17.65
CA ASP A 444 -25.97 22.39 -18.32
C ASP A 444 -25.24 23.62 -18.89
N LEU A 445 -25.20 23.74 -20.23
CA LEU A 445 -24.59 24.89 -20.92
C LEU A 445 -25.38 26.19 -20.80
N LEU A 446 -26.66 26.12 -20.42
CA LEU A 446 -27.53 27.28 -20.24
C LEU A 446 -27.74 27.61 -18.74
N GLY A 447 -27.21 26.77 -17.85
CA GLY A 447 -27.16 27.00 -16.42
C GLY A 447 -26.39 28.28 -16.08
N GLY A 448 -26.93 29.10 -15.18
CA GLY A 448 -26.23 30.26 -14.66
C GLY A 448 -24.99 29.87 -13.84
N PRO A 449 -24.01 30.78 -13.67
CA PRO A 449 -22.75 30.52 -12.96
C PRO A 449 -22.90 30.40 -11.42
N GLU A 450 -24.02 29.81 -10.95
CA GLU A 450 -24.40 29.71 -9.54
C GLU A 450 -24.32 28.28 -8.96
N ASP A 451 -24.16 27.22 -9.78
CA ASP A 451 -23.75 25.90 -9.26
C ASP A 451 -22.21 25.75 -9.29
N PRO A 452 -21.51 25.88 -8.14
CA PRO A 452 -20.05 25.69 -8.08
C PRO A 452 -19.63 24.22 -8.27
N ASN A 453 -20.57 23.32 -8.61
CA ASN A 453 -20.31 21.94 -8.98
C ASN A 453 -20.58 21.67 -10.48
N ASP A 454 -20.91 22.65 -11.34
CA ASP A 454 -20.86 22.39 -12.80
C ASP A 454 -19.44 22.63 -13.34
N ASP A 455 -18.70 21.53 -13.43
CA ASP A 455 -17.34 21.44 -13.98
C ASP A 455 -17.32 20.98 -15.44
N GLY A 456 -18.48 20.95 -16.12
CA GLY A 456 -18.62 20.43 -17.48
C GLY A 456 -18.52 18.91 -17.60
N ASN A 457 -18.44 18.19 -16.47
CA ASN A 457 -18.35 16.73 -16.44
C ASN A 457 -19.72 16.07 -16.17
N PRO A 458 -20.03 14.93 -16.82
CA PRO A 458 -21.18 14.12 -16.44
C PRO A 458 -21.01 13.58 -15.01
N ARG A 459 -22.06 13.65 -14.21
CA ARG A 459 -22.07 13.21 -12.81
C ARG A 459 -22.84 11.91 -12.62
N VAL A 460 -22.36 11.09 -11.69
CA VAL A 460 -22.88 9.76 -11.39
C VAL A 460 -23.23 9.67 -9.91
N SER A 461 -24.47 9.25 -9.64
CA SER A 461 -24.97 8.89 -8.32
C SER A 461 -25.37 7.41 -8.29
N GLY A 462 -25.26 6.74 -7.14
CA GLY A 462 -25.68 5.34 -7.00
C GLY A 462 -25.42 4.72 -5.63
N ASN A 463 -26.03 3.56 -5.39
CA ASN A 463 -25.81 2.75 -4.20
C ASN A 463 -24.62 1.81 -4.44
N LEU A 464 -23.51 2.08 -3.75
CA LEU A 464 -22.27 1.32 -3.75
C LEU A 464 -22.32 0.21 -2.68
N LYS A 465 -21.97 -1.01 -3.08
CA LYS A 465 -21.80 -2.15 -2.18
C LYS A 465 -20.50 -2.88 -2.48
N VAL A 466 -19.67 -3.02 -1.44
CA VAL A 466 -18.34 -3.62 -1.49
C VAL A 466 -18.30 -4.79 -0.51
N VAL A 467 -17.60 -5.87 -0.86
CA VAL A 467 -17.32 -6.99 0.05
C VAL A 467 -15.81 -7.13 0.19
N ALA A 468 -15.32 -6.88 1.40
CA ALA A 468 -13.91 -7.01 1.76
C ALA A 468 -13.66 -8.27 2.61
N VAL A 469 -12.41 -8.73 2.68
CA VAL A 469 -11.95 -9.84 3.54
C VAL A 469 -11.11 -9.28 4.68
N LEU A 470 -11.50 -9.52 5.93
CA LEU A 470 -10.67 -9.19 7.09
C LEU A 470 -9.71 -10.36 7.37
N PRO A 471 -8.39 -10.12 7.58
CA PRO A 471 -7.44 -11.19 7.93
C PRO A 471 -7.88 -11.96 9.18
N GLY A 472 -7.60 -13.27 9.23
CA GLY A 472 -8.02 -14.14 10.33
C GLY A 472 -7.40 -13.78 11.68
N GLU A 473 -6.25 -13.11 11.64
CA GLU A 473 -5.49 -12.57 12.75
C GLU A 473 -6.15 -11.32 13.37
N MET A 474 -7.14 -10.71 12.72
CA MET A 474 -7.71 -9.41 13.09
C MET A 474 -9.17 -9.51 13.55
N ASN A 475 -9.42 -10.12 14.72
CA ASN A 475 -10.78 -10.21 15.28
C ASN A 475 -11.21 -8.93 16.01
N LEU A 476 -11.34 -7.84 15.26
CA LEU A 476 -11.57 -6.49 15.79
C LEU A 476 -12.95 -5.91 15.43
N GLY A 477 -13.53 -5.13 16.33
CA GLY A 477 -14.82 -4.42 16.20
C GLY A 477 -14.76 -3.21 15.26
N ILE A 478 -14.37 -3.44 14.00
CA ILE A 478 -14.21 -2.38 12.98
C ILE A 478 -15.54 -2.07 12.29
N ASN A 479 -15.98 -0.81 12.38
CA ASN A 479 -17.14 -0.28 11.66
C ASN A 479 -16.73 0.81 10.66
N VAL A 480 -16.96 0.63 9.36
CA VAL A 480 -16.72 1.65 8.33
C VAL A 480 -17.88 2.66 8.34
N THR A 481 -17.58 3.91 8.72
CA THR A 481 -18.56 5.01 8.88
C THR A 481 -18.55 6.00 7.71
N GLY A 482 -17.46 6.01 6.93
CA GLY A 482 -17.37 6.79 5.70
C GLY A 482 -16.28 6.30 4.76
N LEU A 483 -16.43 6.63 3.48
CA LEU A 483 -15.55 6.20 2.39
C LEU A 483 -15.31 7.36 1.42
N ARG A 484 -14.10 7.44 0.88
CA ARG A 484 -13.75 8.29 -0.28
C ARG A 484 -12.75 7.54 -1.16
N ALA A 485 -12.71 7.81 -2.46
CA ALA A 485 -11.89 7.05 -3.39
C ALA A 485 -11.58 7.81 -4.68
N THR A 486 -10.43 7.52 -5.27
CA THR A 486 -10.11 7.88 -6.66
C THR A 486 -9.96 6.59 -7.46
N ALA A 487 -10.71 6.43 -8.55
CA ALA A 487 -10.82 5.18 -9.27
C ALA A 487 -10.64 5.34 -10.78
N ASP A 488 -9.67 4.59 -11.33
CA ASP A 488 -9.47 4.42 -12.76
C ASP A 488 -10.41 3.33 -13.29
N VAL A 489 -11.18 3.64 -14.33
CA VAL A 489 -12.10 2.71 -14.98
C VAL A 489 -11.52 2.27 -16.33
N PHE A 490 -11.38 0.97 -16.54
CA PHE A 490 -10.81 0.36 -17.74
C PHE A 490 -11.84 -0.50 -18.48
N TYR A 491 -11.71 -0.57 -19.81
CA TYR A 491 -12.43 -1.52 -20.65
C TYR A 491 -11.47 -2.14 -21.67
N LYS A 492 -11.31 -3.46 -21.60
CA LYS A 492 -10.26 -4.22 -22.33
C LYS A 492 -8.87 -3.62 -22.09
N GLU A 493 -8.49 -3.48 -20.80
CA GLU A 493 -7.20 -2.94 -20.34
C GLU A 493 -6.87 -1.47 -20.71
N ARG A 494 -7.63 -0.83 -21.61
CA ARG A 494 -7.53 0.61 -21.92
C ARG A 494 -8.32 1.43 -20.90
N LYS A 495 -7.77 2.57 -20.47
CA LYS A 495 -8.42 3.49 -19.52
C LYS A 495 -9.54 4.25 -20.25
N MET A 496 -10.76 4.14 -19.75
CA MET A 496 -11.95 4.83 -20.27
C MET A 496 -12.16 6.19 -19.59
N GLY A 497 -11.91 6.26 -18.28
CA GLY A 497 -12.15 7.45 -17.48
C GLY A 497 -11.70 7.33 -16.02
N GLU A 498 -11.93 8.40 -15.26
CA GLU A 498 -11.64 8.52 -13.82
C GLU A 498 -12.90 8.91 -13.04
N LEU A 499 -13.08 8.33 -11.85
CA LEU A 499 -14.15 8.65 -10.91
C LEU A 499 -13.53 9.14 -9.59
N ASN A 500 -13.76 10.40 -9.23
CA ASN A 500 -13.09 11.04 -8.09
C ASN A 500 -14.07 11.41 -6.96
N ILE A 501 -14.30 10.45 -6.05
CA ILE A 501 -15.11 10.61 -4.85
C ILE A 501 -14.28 11.38 -3.80
N SER A 502 -14.16 12.70 -3.94
CA SER A 502 -13.32 13.54 -3.09
C SER A 502 -13.95 13.86 -1.71
N LYS A 503 -15.28 14.00 -1.66
CA LYS A 503 -16.08 14.22 -0.45
C LYS A 503 -16.30 12.88 0.28
N TRP A 504 -16.18 12.83 1.60
CA TRP A 504 -16.51 11.64 2.40
C TRP A 504 -17.98 11.26 2.23
N GLN A 505 -18.24 10.10 1.65
CA GLN A 505 -19.58 9.51 1.55
C GLN A 505 -19.89 8.78 2.85
N HIS A 506 -21.12 8.90 3.38
CA HIS A 506 -21.52 8.13 4.55
C HIS A 506 -21.65 6.64 4.19
N SER A 507 -21.05 5.79 5.02
CA SER A 507 -21.02 4.35 4.83
C SER A 507 -21.48 3.62 6.08
N THR A 508 -21.95 2.39 5.88
CA THR A 508 -22.26 1.42 6.94
C THR A 508 -21.55 0.11 6.62
N SER A 509 -21.20 -0.66 7.64
CA SER A 509 -20.57 -1.97 7.48
C SER A 509 -21.26 -3.04 8.31
N THR A 510 -21.30 -4.25 7.77
CA THR A 510 -21.81 -5.45 8.43
C THR A 510 -20.79 -6.57 8.29
N LYS A 511 -20.35 -7.16 9.41
CA LYS A 511 -19.60 -8.43 9.39
C LYS A 511 -20.50 -9.56 8.89
N MET A 512 -19.92 -10.50 8.17
CA MET A 512 -20.55 -11.75 7.71
C MET A 512 -19.50 -12.86 7.82
N GLU A 513 -19.88 -14.03 8.29
CA GLU A 513 -19.01 -15.22 8.28
C GLU A 513 -19.26 -16.02 7.00
N GLU A 514 -18.20 -16.43 6.32
CA GLU A 514 -18.31 -17.28 5.13
C GLU A 514 -18.35 -18.76 5.56
N GLU A 515 -19.54 -19.37 5.46
CA GLU A 515 -19.91 -20.73 5.96
C GLU A 515 -18.95 -21.87 5.56
N GLN A 516 -18.08 -21.65 4.57
CA GLN A 516 -17.23 -22.67 3.94
C GLN A 516 -15.72 -22.40 4.12
N SER A 517 -15.31 -21.25 4.65
CA SER A 517 -13.90 -20.83 4.68
C SER A 517 -13.40 -20.29 6.02
N HIS A 518 -14.28 -20.07 7.00
CA HIS A 518 -13.98 -19.38 8.27
C HIS A 518 -13.45 -17.93 8.11
N LEU A 519 -13.50 -17.35 6.91
CA LEU A 519 -13.07 -15.97 6.69
C LEU A 519 -14.16 -14.99 7.15
N THR A 520 -13.72 -13.93 7.86
CA THR A 520 -14.59 -12.80 8.21
C THR A 520 -14.69 -11.85 7.02
N LEU A 521 -15.88 -11.75 6.43
CA LEU A 521 -16.16 -10.80 5.35
C LEU A 521 -16.75 -9.51 5.94
N LEU A 522 -16.30 -8.36 5.43
CA LEU A 522 -16.85 -7.06 5.76
C LEU A 522 -17.62 -6.50 4.56
N LYS A 523 -18.95 -6.57 4.63
CA LYS A 523 -19.85 -5.98 3.64
C LYS A 523 -20.04 -4.50 3.98
N ILE A 524 -19.58 -3.63 3.10
CA ILE A 524 -19.67 -2.16 3.23
C ILE A 524 -20.72 -1.66 2.23
N GLU A 525 -21.68 -0.87 2.68
CA GLU A 525 -22.72 -0.25 1.86
C GLU A 525 -22.70 1.27 2.07
N SER A 526 -22.70 2.01 0.96
CA SER A 526 -22.56 3.47 0.90
C SER A 526 -23.43 4.02 -0.23
N ARG A 527 -23.92 5.25 -0.09
CA ARG A 527 -24.54 5.98 -1.20
C ARG A 527 -23.56 7.02 -1.71
N VAL A 528 -23.36 7.04 -3.02
CA VAL A 528 -22.47 7.96 -3.73
C VAL A 528 -23.34 8.98 -4.45
N GLU A 529 -23.11 10.27 -4.22
CA GLU A 529 -23.95 11.34 -4.78
C GLU A 529 -23.13 12.39 -5.56
N ASP A 530 -23.62 12.69 -6.77
CA ASP A 530 -23.13 13.67 -7.74
C ASP A 530 -21.60 13.70 -7.93
N VAL A 531 -20.99 12.53 -8.09
CA VAL A 531 -19.54 12.41 -8.33
C VAL A 531 -19.25 12.60 -9.82
N PRO A 532 -18.31 13.48 -10.22
CA PRO A 532 -17.95 13.67 -11.61
C PRO A 532 -17.21 12.45 -12.18
N LEU A 533 -17.55 12.10 -13.42
CA LEU A 533 -16.90 11.10 -14.25
C LEU A 533 -16.12 11.82 -15.34
N ASP A 534 -14.79 11.82 -15.24
CA ASP A 534 -13.88 12.32 -16.27
C ASP A 534 -13.72 11.23 -17.35
N ILE A 535 -13.89 11.58 -18.63
CA ILE A 535 -13.83 10.64 -19.77
C ILE A 535 -12.48 10.83 -20.47
N THR A 536 -11.48 10.09 -20.02
CA THR A 536 -10.09 10.20 -20.52
C THR A 536 -9.90 9.66 -21.94
N ASP A 537 -10.75 8.74 -22.40
CA ASP A 537 -10.70 8.16 -23.74
C ASP A 537 -12.12 8.04 -24.35
N GLY A 538 -12.41 8.96 -25.27
CA GLY A 538 -13.71 9.02 -25.97
C GLY A 538 -13.96 7.86 -26.92
N ASP A 539 -12.93 7.24 -27.51
CA ASP A 539 -13.09 6.09 -28.42
C ASP A 539 -13.40 4.81 -27.62
N VAL A 540 -12.74 4.62 -26.48
CA VAL A 540 -13.04 3.52 -25.53
C VAL A 540 -14.44 3.68 -24.94
N PHE A 541 -14.82 4.88 -24.53
CA PHE A 541 -16.18 5.19 -24.06
C PHE A 541 -17.22 4.95 -25.16
N SER A 542 -16.94 5.36 -26.40
CA SER A 542 -17.80 5.10 -27.57
C SER A 542 -18.02 3.61 -27.80
N GLU A 543 -16.98 2.77 -27.69
CA GLU A 543 -17.11 1.31 -27.83
C GLU A 543 -17.97 0.69 -26.70
N VAL A 544 -17.86 1.20 -25.47
CA VAL A 544 -18.68 0.78 -24.32
C VAL A 544 -20.15 1.14 -24.53
N ILE A 545 -20.46 2.39 -24.90
CA ILE A 545 -21.83 2.84 -25.16
C ILE A 545 -22.46 2.05 -26.32
N GLN A 546 -21.74 1.87 -27.43
CA GLN A 546 -22.23 1.09 -28.57
C GLN A 546 -22.49 -0.37 -28.19
N LYS A 547 -21.68 -0.97 -27.31
CA LYS A 547 -21.96 -2.31 -26.76
C LYS A 547 -23.18 -2.36 -25.84
N LEU A 548 -23.41 -1.34 -25.00
CA LEU A 548 -24.55 -1.33 -24.08
C LEU A 548 -25.89 -1.25 -24.84
N PHE A 549 -25.95 -0.51 -25.95
CA PHE A 549 -27.15 -0.39 -26.79
C PHE A 549 -27.32 -1.51 -27.83
N PHE A 550 -26.23 -2.05 -28.40
CA PHE A 550 -26.30 -2.99 -29.54
C PHE A 550 -25.67 -4.37 -29.30
N GLY A 551 -24.94 -4.58 -28.20
CA GLY A 551 -24.14 -5.78 -27.95
C GLY A 551 -24.91 -6.96 -27.34
N GLY A 552 -26.09 -6.74 -26.77
CA GLY A 552 -26.94 -7.78 -26.17
C GLY A 552 -26.30 -8.57 -25.00
N GLN A 553 -25.25 -8.02 -24.38
CA GLN A 553 -24.46 -8.64 -23.32
C GLN A 553 -23.93 -7.57 -22.35
N ASP A 554 -23.90 -7.89 -21.05
CA ASP A 554 -23.37 -7.00 -20.01
C ASP A 554 -21.91 -6.61 -20.29
N VAL A 555 -21.58 -5.34 -20.08
CA VAL A 555 -20.21 -4.82 -20.24
C VAL A 555 -19.51 -4.87 -18.89
N LEU A 556 -18.46 -5.68 -18.80
CA LEU A 556 -17.54 -5.69 -17.66
C LEU A 556 -16.52 -4.57 -17.81
N LEU A 557 -16.45 -3.70 -16.80
CA LEU A 557 -15.41 -2.69 -16.64
C LEU A 557 -14.47 -3.12 -15.51
N ASP A 558 -13.17 -3.16 -15.75
CA ASP A 558 -12.17 -3.41 -14.72
C ASP A 558 -11.88 -2.09 -13.99
N VAL A 559 -11.98 -2.07 -12.66
CA VAL A 559 -11.79 -0.86 -11.84
C VAL A 559 -10.54 -1.03 -10.98
N LYS A 560 -9.67 -0.01 -10.97
CA LYS A 560 -8.51 0.08 -10.06
C LYS A 560 -8.67 1.37 -9.24
N ALA A 561 -8.86 1.23 -7.94
CA ALA A 561 -9.13 2.36 -7.06
C ALA A 561 -8.11 2.45 -5.93
N ASN A 562 -7.85 3.68 -5.50
CA ASN A 562 -7.20 3.98 -4.24
C ASN A 562 -8.26 4.52 -3.29
N VAL A 563 -8.45 3.86 -2.15
CA VAL A 563 -9.59 4.09 -1.24
C VAL A 563 -9.06 4.56 0.11
N ASP A 564 -9.69 5.61 0.65
CA ASP A 564 -9.53 5.99 2.06
C ASP A 564 -10.84 5.67 2.79
N VAL A 565 -10.74 5.01 3.94
CA VAL A 565 -11.89 4.63 4.76
C VAL A 565 -11.79 5.23 6.16
N LYS A 566 -12.91 5.78 6.64
CA LYS A 566 -13.05 6.17 8.04
C LYS A 566 -13.67 4.99 8.79
N VAL A 567 -12.89 4.43 9.71
CA VAL A 567 -13.32 3.35 10.60
C VAL A 567 -13.53 3.89 12.02
N ASN A 568 -14.58 3.43 12.66
CA ASN A 568 -14.74 3.48 14.10
C ASN A 568 -14.30 2.11 14.66
N ALA A 569 -13.35 2.12 15.59
CA ALA A 569 -12.81 0.94 16.26
C ALA A 569 -12.79 1.18 17.77
N VAL A 570 -12.41 0.17 18.56
CA VAL A 570 -12.39 0.26 20.04
C VAL A 570 -11.44 1.36 20.56
N LEU A 571 -10.36 1.65 19.83
CA LEU A 571 -9.43 2.77 20.11
C LEU A 571 -9.91 4.14 19.57
N GLY A 572 -11.13 4.22 19.03
CA GLY A 572 -11.74 5.45 18.51
C GLY A 572 -11.87 5.53 16.98
N ASP A 573 -12.07 6.75 16.49
CA ASP A 573 -12.22 7.07 15.06
C ASP A 573 -10.85 7.20 14.37
N LEU A 574 -10.62 6.38 13.34
CA LEU A 574 -9.40 6.37 12.53
C LEU A 574 -9.72 6.54 11.04
N ALA A 575 -8.90 7.31 10.33
CA ALA A 575 -9.00 7.51 8.89
C ALA A 575 -7.79 6.86 8.17
N LEU A 576 -8.01 5.63 7.71
CA LEU A 576 -7.04 4.85 6.94
C LEU A 576 -7.01 5.37 5.49
N LYS A 577 -5.82 5.56 4.93
CA LYS A 577 -5.64 6.07 3.56
C LYS A 577 -4.86 5.10 2.70
N GLY A 578 -5.00 5.24 1.39
CA GLY A 578 -4.13 4.57 0.43
C GLY A 578 -4.39 3.07 0.27
N LEU A 579 -5.60 2.59 0.58
CA LEU A 579 -5.94 1.17 0.47
C LEU A 579 -6.14 0.81 -1.02
N PRO A 580 -5.32 -0.09 -1.59
CA PRO A 580 -5.46 -0.50 -2.98
C PRO A 580 -6.69 -1.40 -3.14
N ALA A 581 -7.57 -1.06 -4.08
CA ALA A 581 -8.74 -1.85 -4.44
C ALA A 581 -8.72 -2.17 -5.94
N LYS A 582 -9.08 -3.41 -6.28
CA LYS A 582 -9.34 -3.85 -7.65
C LYS A 582 -10.69 -4.54 -7.67
N GLY A 583 -11.37 -4.50 -8.82
CA GLY A 583 -12.65 -5.18 -8.97
C GLY A 583 -13.17 -5.11 -10.40
N ARG A 584 -14.30 -5.77 -10.64
CA ARG A 584 -15.03 -5.72 -11.91
C ARG A 584 -16.43 -5.21 -11.68
N LEU A 585 -16.80 -4.15 -12.38
CA LEU A 585 -18.13 -3.58 -12.37
C LEU A 585 -18.91 -4.11 -13.59
N PRO A 586 -19.91 -4.99 -13.41
CA PRO A 586 -20.83 -5.36 -14.48
C PRO A 586 -21.85 -4.22 -14.73
N VAL A 587 -21.78 -3.62 -15.90
CA VAL A 587 -22.80 -2.68 -16.41
C VAL A 587 -23.79 -3.49 -17.25
N LYS A 588 -25.08 -3.39 -16.90
CA LYS A 588 -26.13 -4.20 -17.53
C LYS A 588 -26.41 -3.71 -18.95
N HIS A 589 -26.55 -4.65 -19.89
CA HIS A 589 -27.02 -4.33 -21.25
C HIS A 589 -28.41 -3.70 -21.24
N MET A 590 -28.71 -2.92 -22.28
CA MET A 590 -30.08 -2.47 -22.54
C MET A 590 -30.94 -3.68 -22.95
N PRO A 591 -32.26 -3.68 -22.63
CA PRO A 591 -33.15 -4.75 -23.07
C PRO A 591 -33.09 -4.96 -24.59
N ASN A 592 -33.09 -6.21 -25.05
CA ASN A 592 -32.99 -6.54 -26.49
C ASN A 592 -34.16 -5.98 -27.33
N ASP A 593 -35.29 -5.65 -26.70
CA ASP A 593 -36.40 -4.89 -27.28
C ASP A 593 -36.59 -3.53 -26.58
N LEU A 594 -35.51 -2.79 -26.36
CA LEU A 594 -35.55 -1.41 -25.85
C LEU A 594 -36.50 -0.55 -26.69
N PHE A 595 -36.44 -0.68 -28.01
CA PHE A 595 -37.11 0.24 -28.94
C PHE A 595 -38.60 -0.05 -29.13
N GLY A 596 -39.04 -1.32 -29.06
CA GLY A 596 -40.46 -1.65 -28.95
C GLY A 596 -41.05 -1.27 -27.58
N SER A 597 -40.31 -1.53 -26.50
CA SER A 597 -40.79 -1.28 -25.13
C SER A 597 -40.81 0.19 -24.68
N ILE A 598 -40.12 1.10 -25.38
CA ILE A 598 -40.24 2.55 -25.16
C ILE A 598 -41.64 3.07 -25.56
N SER A 599 -42.22 2.51 -26.64
CA SER A 599 -43.59 2.74 -27.14
C SER A 599 -44.10 4.19 -27.00
N PRO A 600 -43.46 5.19 -27.66
CA PRO A 600 -43.76 6.60 -27.46
C PRO A 600 -45.19 6.94 -27.94
N GLN A 601 -45.95 7.65 -27.11
CA GLN A 601 -47.27 8.14 -27.47
C GLN A 601 -47.24 9.66 -27.57
N VAL A 602 -47.53 10.19 -28.75
CA VAL A 602 -47.76 11.63 -28.95
C VAL A 602 -49.21 11.94 -28.55
N GLY A 603 -49.36 12.88 -27.64
CA GLY A 603 -50.64 13.48 -27.27
C GLY A 603 -50.93 14.71 -28.13
N GLU A 604 -51.02 15.86 -27.50
CA GLU A 604 -51.31 17.14 -28.16
C GLU A 604 -50.13 17.62 -29.02
N VAL A 605 -50.44 18.17 -30.20
CA VAL A 605 -49.48 18.78 -31.13
C VAL A 605 -49.92 20.18 -31.49
N ARG A 606 -49.00 21.14 -31.36
CA ARG A 606 -49.18 22.57 -31.63
C ARG A 606 -48.12 23.04 -32.63
N ILE A 607 -48.55 23.69 -33.72
CA ILE A 607 -47.61 24.31 -34.66
C ILE A 607 -47.33 25.74 -34.17
N LEU A 608 -46.05 26.04 -33.94
CA LEU A 608 -45.55 27.30 -33.42
C LEU A 608 -45.38 28.33 -34.55
N ASP A 609 -44.66 27.95 -35.60
CA ASP A 609 -44.52 28.75 -36.82
C ASP A 609 -44.38 27.88 -38.09
N THR A 610 -44.37 28.54 -39.25
CA THR A 610 -44.17 27.91 -40.56
C THR A 610 -43.40 28.82 -41.51
N SER A 611 -42.52 28.22 -42.30
CA SER A 611 -41.88 28.83 -43.47
C SER A 611 -42.34 28.10 -44.75
N PRO A 612 -41.97 28.56 -45.96
CA PRO A 612 -42.30 27.85 -47.20
C PRO A 612 -41.74 26.41 -47.30
N THR A 613 -40.74 26.06 -46.48
CA THR A 613 -40.08 24.74 -46.48
C THR A 613 -40.18 23.99 -45.16
N SER A 614 -40.28 24.71 -44.03
CA SER A 614 -40.28 24.13 -42.67
C SER A 614 -41.58 24.35 -41.89
N ILE A 615 -41.85 23.45 -40.95
CA ILE A 615 -42.85 23.57 -39.89
C ILE A 615 -42.14 23.43 -38.55
N HIS A 616 -42.28 24.42 -37.67
CA HIS A 616 -41.80 24.34 -36.29
C HIS A 616 -42.99 23.97 -35.40
N LEU A 617 -42.91 22.82 -34.73
CA LEU A 617 -43.98 22.25 -33.92
C LEU A 617 -43.50 21.87 -32.53
N GLU A 618 -44.46 21.81 -31.62
CA GLU A 618 -44.32 21.36 -30.25
C GLU A 618 -45.28 20.18 -30.07
N ALA A 619 -44.80 19.11 -29.45
CA ALA A 619 -45.53 17.89 -29.23
C ALA A 619 -45.38 17.45 -27.77
N VAL A 620 -46.48 17.05 -27.16
CA VAL A 620 -46.52 16.49 -25.80
C VAL A 620 -46.39 14.97 -25.92
N VAL A 621 -45.34 14.39 -25.33
CA VAL A 621 -45.00 12.97 -25.53
C VAL A 621 -44.99 12.21 -24.19
N ASN A 622 -45.56 11.00 -24.21
CA ASN A 622 -45.45 10.02 -23.13
C ASN A 622 -44.44 8.95 -23.53
N LEU A 623 -43.57 8.55 -22.59
CA LEU A 623 -42.39 7.71 -22.84
C LEU A 623 -42.19 6.73 -21.69
N THR A 624 -42.06 5.43 -21.97
CA THR A 624 -41.64 4.47 -20.94
C THR A 624 -40.14 4.22 -21.00
N ASN A 625 -39.45 4.37 -19.87
CA ASN A 625 -38.08 3.91 -19.67
C ASN A 625 -38.10 2.48 -19.09
N PRO A 626 -37.76 1.44 -19.87
CA PRO A 626 -37.72 0.06 -19.40
C PRO A 626 -36.43 -0.28 -18.64
N THR A 627 -35.43 0.59 -18.66
CA THR A 627 -34.07 0.31 -18.16
C THR A 627 -33.99 0.41 -16.62
N PRO A 628 -32.98 -0.19 -15.97
CA PRO A 628 -32.70 0.04 -14.55
C PRO A 628 -31.94 1.37 -14.30
N TYR A 629 -31.67 2.14 -15.35
CA TYR A 629 -30.89 3.37 -15.31
C TYR A 629 -31.82 4.59 -15.29
N THR A 630 -31.33 5.69 -14.71
CA THR A 630 -32.03 6.98 -14.71
C THR A 630 -31.09 8.09 -15.13
N ALA A 631 -31.60 9.13 -15.77
CA ALA A 631 -30.79 10.23 -16.30
C ALA A 631 -31.50 11.59 -16.23
N TYR A 632 -30.77 12.64 -15.85
CA TYR A 632 -31.13 14.02 -16.10
C TYR A 632 -30.31 14.57 -17.28
N ILE A 633 -31.01 15.05 -18.31
CA ILE A 633 -30.45 15.53 -19.58
C ILE A 633 -30.99 16.96 -19.81
N PRO A 634 -30.20 18.02 -19.55
CA PRO A 634 -30.65 19.41 -19.71
C PRO A 634 -31.07 19.76 -21.14
N TYR A 635 -30.36 19.20 -22.13
CA TYR A 635 -30.61 19.41 -23.55
C TYR A 635 -30.24 18.16 -24.35
N ILE A 636 -31.09 17.77 -25.31
CA ILE A 636 -30.75 16.83 -26.37
C ILE A 636 -31.41 17.24 -27.69
N ASN A 637 -30.63 17.23 -28.78
CA ASN A 637 -31.13 17.34 -30.16
C ASN A 637 -30.89 16.02 -30.92
N VAL A 638 -31.82 15.64 -31.78
CA VAL A 638 -31.73 14.44 -32.64
C VAL A 638 -32.27 14.75 -34.04
N HIS A 639 -31.73 14.10 -35.07
CA HIS A 639 -32.34 14.10 -36.39
C HIS A 639 -33.47 13.07 -36.47
N VAL A 640 -34.53 13.43 -37.20
CA VAL A 640 -35.58 12.52 -37.63
C VAL A 640 -35.38 12.25 -39.12
N ALA A 641 -35.25 10.98 -39.49
CA ALA A 641 -34.90 10.55 -40.83
C ALA A 641 -35.82 9.43 -41.34
N LYS A 642 -35.73 9.17 -42.65
CA LYS A 642 -36.29 8.00 -43.30
C LYS A 642 -35.42 7.56 -44.47
N ASN A 643 -35.17 6.26 -44.61
CA ASN A 643 -34.47 5.69 -45.78
C ASN A 643 -33.10 6.38 -46.06
N GLY A 644 -32.38 6.73 -44.99
CA GLY A 644 -31.11 7.46 -45.07
C GLY A 644 -31.23 8.89 -45.62
N SER A 645 -32.35 9.57 -45.40
CA SER A 645 -32.54 11.01 -45.63
C SER A 645 -33.16 11.65 -44.39
N VAL A 646 -32.54 12.69 -43.86
CA VAL A 646 -33.11 13.52 -42.79
C VAL A 646 -34.35 14.24 -43.32
N VAL A 647 -35.43 14.22 -42.53
CA VAL A 647 -36.69 14.93 -42.80
C VAL A 647 -36.97 16.04 -41.78
N GLY A 648 -36.24 16.06 -40.66
CA GLY A 648 -36.32 17.10 -39.65
C GLY A 648 -35.38 16.85 -38.46
N SER A 649 -35.58 17.61 -37.39
CA SER A 649 -34.94 17.39 -36.08
C SER A 649 -35.95 17.51 -34.94
N ALA A 650 -35.60 16.99 -33.77
CA ALA A 650 -36.35 17.13 -32.54
C ALA A 650 -35.41 17.51 -31.39
N THR A 651 -35.86 18.41 -30.52
CA THR A 651 -35.14 18.92 -29.35
C THR A 651 -36.00 18.71 -28.11
N ALA A 652 -35.39 18.19 -27.05
CA ALA A 652 -36.01 18.07 -25.75
C ALA A 652 -35.08 18.66 -24.67
N GLU A 653 -35.68 19.31 -23.69
CA GLU A 653 -34.98 20.06 -22.65
C GLU A 653 -35.42 19.58 -21.26
N HIS A 654 -34.54 19.72 -20.26
CA HIS A 654 -34.80 19.40 -18.85
C HIS A 654 -35.36 17.98 -18.60
N LEU A 655 -34.98 17.00 -19.44
CA LEU A 655 -35.48 15.63 -19.39
C LEU A 655 -35.02 14.90 -18.12
N ASN A 656 -35.96 14.57 -17.23
CA ASN A 656 -35.70 13.75 -16.04
C ASN A 656 -36.23 12.31 -16.23
N ILE A 657 -35.42 11.47 -16.87
CA ILE A 657 -35.74 10.09 -17.21
C ILE A 657 -35.52 9.19 -15.98
N THR A 658 -36.52 9.07 -15.12
CA THR A 658 -36.60 8.02 -14.08
C THR A 658 -37.05 6.67 -14.68
N ARG A 659 -37.15 5.60 -13.89
CA ARG A 659 -37.58 4.28 -14.36
C ARG A 659 -39.11 4.16 -14.39
N GLY A 660 -39.68 3.68 -15.48
CA GLY A 660 -41.12 3.53 -15.67
C GLY A 660 -41.70 4.51 -16.69
N ASN A 661 -43.02 4.74 -16.63
CA ASN A 661 -43.73 5.60 -17.57
C ASN A 661 -43.63 7.08 -17.17
N HIS A 662 -43.31 7.93 -18.15
CA HIS A 662 -43.32 9.38 -18.07
C HIS A 662 -44.44 9.94 -18.94
N THR A 663 -45.12 10.97 -18.45
CA THR A 663 -46.19 11.63 -19.18
C THR A 663 -45.92 13.12 -19.33
N ASN A 664 -46.43 13.70 -20.41
CA ASN A 664 -46.40 15.13 -20.71
C ASN A 664 -44.99 15.73 -20.87
N ILE A 665 -44.06 14.99 -21.50
CA ILE A 665 -42.76 15.53 -21.89
C ILE A 665 -42.94 16.52 -23.04
N PRO A 666 -42.56 17.81 -22.91
CA PRO A 666 -42.57 18.74 -24.02
C PRO A 666 -41.37 18.45 -24.95
N ILE A 667 -41.65 18.28 -26.23
CA ILE A 667 -40.62 18.14 -27.28
C ILE A 667 -40.91 19.18 -28.37
N THR A 668 -39.90 19.95 -28.75
CA THR A 668 -39.97 20.79 -29.95
C THR A 668 -39.38 20.05 -31.13
N ALA A 669 -39.91 20.26 -32.33
CA ALA A 669 -39.42 19.61 -33.55
C ALA A 669 -39.53 20.53 -34.75
N VAL A 670 -38.59 20.36 -35.68
CA VAL A 670 -38.52 21.11 -36.93
C VAL A 670 -38.62 20.11 -38.08
N TRP A 671 -39.77 20.09 -38.74
CA TRP A 671 -39.93 19.36 -39.99
C TRP A 671 -39.37 20.21 -41.13
N ASN A 672 -38.26 19.80 -41.75
CA ASN A 672 -37.66 20.50 -42.88
C ASN A 672 -36.98 19.53 -43.87
N PRO A 673 -37.76 18.74 -44.64
CA PRO A 673 -37.21 17.74 -45.56
C PRO A 673 -36.42 18.34 -46.74
N PHE A 674 -36.45 19.67 -46.92
CA PHE A 674 -35.70 20.37 -47.96
C PHE A 674 -34.19 20.45 -47.67
N GLU A 675 -33.75 20.33 -46.41
CA GLU A 675 -32.32 20.32 -46.05
C GLU A 675 -31.58 19.12 -46.66
N ALA A 676 -32.25 17.96 -46.78
CA ALA A 676 -31.74 16.79 -47.50
C ALA A 676 -32.00 16.83 -49.03
N GLY A 677 -32.26 18.03 -49.58
CA GLY A 677 -32.45 18.29 -51.01
C GLY A 677 -33.69 17.61 -51.61
N GLU A 678 -33.72 17.47 -52.94
CA GLU A 678 -34.86 16.86 -53.65
C GLU A 678 -35.14 15.41 -53.22
N LYS A 679 -34.12 14.63 -52.81
CA LYS A 679 -34.34 13.30 -52.21
C LYS A 679 -35.07 13.43 -50.87
N GLY A 680 -34.62 14.33 -50.00
CA GLY A 680 -35.27 14.63 -48.73
C GLY A 680 -36.73 15.05 -48.91
N LYS A 681 -36.99 16.01 -49.81
CA LYS A 681 -38.34 16.46 -50.16
C LYS A 681 -39.24 15.31 -50.63
N MET A 682 -38.76 14.49 -51.57
CA MET A 682 -39.51 13.32 -52.07
C MET A 682 -39.82 12.33 -50.95
N VAL A 683 -38.84 12.01 -50.10
CA VAL A 683 -39.01 11.09 -48.96
C VAL A 683 -39.96 11.66 -47.91
N GLY A 684 -39.86 12.95 -47.56
CA GLY A 684 -40.74 13.61 -46.59
C GLY A 684 -42.20 13.69 -47.07
N LYS A 685 -42.41 14.03 -48.35
CA LYS A 685 -43.73 14.01 -48.99
C LYS A 685 -44.34 12.61 -48.99
N GLU A 686 -43.56 11.59 -49.31
CA GLU A 686 -44.01 10.19 -49.30
C GLU A 686 -44.34 9.72 -47.87
N LEU A 687 -43.48 10.03 -46.90
CA LEU A 687 -43.69 9.74 -45.47
C LEU A 687 -45.01 10.33 -44.96
N LEU A 688 -45.26 11.61 -45.27
CA LEU A 688 -46.48 12.32 -44.87
C LEU A 688 -47.72 11.75 -45.58
N SER A 689 -47.62 11.42 -46.86
CA SER A 689 -48.73 10.83 -47.65
C SER A 689 -49.13 9.44 -47.14
N GLN A 690 -48.14 8.58 -46.83
CA GLN A 690 -48.35 7.28 -46.20
C GLN A 690 -48.97 7.43 -44.80
N TYR A 691 -48.43 8.34 -43.98
CA TYR A 691 -48.87 8.55 -42.61
C TYR A 691 -50.33 9.06 -42.54
N LEU A 692 -50.68 10.08 -43.33
CA LEU A 692 -52.06 10.61 -43.41
C LEU A 692 -53.05 9.58 -43.95
N SER A 693 -52.60 8.65 -44.80
CA SER A 693 -53.39 7.53 -45.34
C SER A 693 -53.47 6.33 -44.38
N GLY A 694 -52.96 6.43 -43.15
CA GLY A 694 -53.08 5.39 -42.12
C GLY A 694 -52.16 4.17 -42.28
N PHE A 695 -51.13 4.26 -43.13
CA PHE A 695 -50.13 3.17 -43.23
C PHE A 695 -49.26 3.11 -41.96
N ASN A 696 -48.83 1.90 -41.59
CA ASN A 696 -47.87 1.70 -40.50
C ASN A 696 -46.45 2.15 -40.94
N VAL A 697 -46.20 3.45 -40.82
CA VAL A 697 -44.90 4.08 -41.10
C VAL A 697 -43.93 3.86 -39.93
N THR A 698 -42.64 3.68 -40.23
CA THR A 698 -41.55 3.83 -39.24
C THR A 698 -40.71 5.08 -39.53
N MET A 699 -40.11 5.68 -38.51
CA MET A 699 -39.19 6.82 -38.60
C MET A 699 -37.88 6.48 -37.90
N ASP A 700 -36.76 6.97 -38.44
CA ASP A 700 -35.41 6.68 -37.96
C ASP A 700 -34.91 7.87 -37.12
N ILE A 701 -34.74 7.71 -35.80
CA ILE A 701 -34.15 8.73 -34.92
C ILE A 701 -32.63 8.55 -34.91
N GLN A 702 -31.90 9.62 -35.22
CA GLN A 702 -30.45 9.61 -35.39
C GLN A 702 -29.80 10.69 -34.53
N THR A 703 -29.04 10.28 -33.52
CA THR A 703 -28.13 11.17 -32.79
C THR A 703 -26.90 11.50 -33.63
N HIS A 704 -26.32 12.66 -33.39
CA HIS A 704 -25.20 13.27 -34.10
C HIS A 704 -24.19 13.84 -33.09
N ARG A 705 -23.06 14.34 -33.59
CA ARG A 705 -21.95 14.87 -32.76
C ARG A 705 -22.42 15.94 -31.78
N ASP A 706 -23.28 16.82 -32.26
CA ASP A 706 -23.82 17.96 -31.53
C ASP A 706 -25.16 17.63 -30.82
N SER A 707 -25.53 16.35 -30.69
CA SER A 707 -26.78 15.97 -30.00
C SER A 707 -26.81 16.37 -28.54
N ILE A 708 -25.65 16.36 -27.87
CA ILE A 708 -25.48 16.81 -26.48
C ILE A 708 -24.25 17.73 -26.46
N PRO A 709 -24.40 19.03 -26.80
CA PRO A 709 -23.26 19.95 -26.91
C PRO A 709 -22.52 20.14 -25.58
N ALA A 710 -23.20 19.89 -24.45
CA ALA A 710 -22.63 19.97 -23.10
C ALA A 710 -21.50 18.97 -22.83
N VAL A 711 -21.51 17.80 -23.49
CA VAL A 711 -20.44 16.81 -23.38
C VAL A 711 -20.16 16.21 -24.77
N PRO A 712 -19.33 16.86 -25.61
CA PRO A 712 -19.10 16.46 -26.99
C PRO A 712 -18.58 15.01 -27.16
N LEU A 713 -17.90 14.45 -26.15
CA LEU A 713 -17.48 13.05 -26.13
C LEU A 713 -18.66 12.07 -26.08
N ILE A 714 -19.74 12.42 -25.38
CA ILE A 714 -20.99 11.64 -25.37
C ILE A 714 -21.73 11.85 -26.70
N GLY A 715 -21.71 13.05 -27.26
CA GLY A 715 -22.22 13.33 -28.60
C GLY A 715 -21.55 12.49 -29.70
N GLU A 716 -20.21 12.41 -29.72
CA GLU A 716 -19.48 11.52 -30.64
C GLU A 716 -19.81 10.04 -30.41
N ALA A 717 -19.87 9.59 -29.15
CA ALA A 717 -20.22 8.21 -28.81
C ALA A 717 -21.62 7.81 -29.30
N LEU A 718 -22.59 8.73 -29.22
CA LEU A 718 -23.96 8.57 -29.68
C LEU A 718 -24.14 8.88 -31.18
N SER A 719 -23.18 9.49 -31.87
CA SER A 719 -23.31 9.90 -33.29
C SER A 719 -23.57 8.78 -34.30
N ARG A 720 -23.51 7.50 -33.85
CA ARG A 720 -23.79 6.29 -34.64
C ARG A 720 -25.04 5.54 -34.19
N LEU A 721 -25.71 6.00 -33.13
CA LEU A 721 -26.97 5.44 -32.64
C LEU A 721 -28.11 5.87 -33.57
N ASN A 722 -28.65 4.90 -34.30
CA ASN A 722 -29.77 5.05 -35.23
C ASN A 722 -30.88 4.09 -34.81
N ILE A 723 -32.06 4.62 -34.51
CA ILE A 723 -33.17 3.90 -33.88
C ILE A 723 -34.40 4.02 -34.78
N SER A 724 -34.83 2.94 -35.42
CA SER A 724 -36.10 2.93 -36.16
C SER A 724 -37.26 2.64 -35.20
N LEU A 725 -38.19 3.59 -35.06
CA LEU A 725 -39.40 3.47 -34.25
C LEU A 725 -40.65 3.47 -35.15
N PRO A 726 -41.75 2.81 -34.76
CA PRO A 726 -43.05 3.05 -35.38
C PRO A 726 -43.43 4.54 -35.21
N ALA A 727 -43.98 5.15 -36.25
CA ALA A 727 -44.49 6.51 -36.17
C ALA A 727 -45.68 6.54 -35.18
N PRO A 728 -45.65 7.41 -34.16
CA PRO A 728 -46.74 7.50 -33.18
C PRO A 728 -48.03 7.93 -33.88
N LYS A 729 -49.17 7.36 -33.51
CA LYS A 729 -50.47 7.70 -34.11
C LYS A 729 -51.06 8.93 -33.43
N LEU A 730 -51.36 9.97 -34.21
CA LEU A 730 -52.19 11.10 -33.75
C LEU A 730 -53.60 10.61 -33.40
N LYS A 731 -54.19 11.19 -32.37
CA LYS A 731 -55.63 11.03 -32.07
C LYS A 731 -56.45 12.03 -32.90
N PHE A 732 -57.70 11.66 -33.20
CA PHE A 732 -58.62 12.44 -34.03
C PHE A 732 -59.94 12.67 -33.27
N GLY A 733 -59.90 13.57 -32.29
CA GLY A 733 -61.01 13.85 -31.37
C GLY A 733 -60.96 13.06 -30.05
N ASP A 734 -61.97 13.30 -29.20
CA ASP A 734 -62.00 12.87 -27.80
C ASP A 734 -62.85 11.63 -27.52
N GLU A 735 -63.52 11.06 -28.53
CA GLU A 735 -64.43 9.91 -28.39
C GLU A 735 -63.68 8.57 -28.57
N GLU A 736 -63.93 7.60 -27.69
CA GLU A 736 -63.02 6.45 -27.47
C GLU A 736 -63.09 5.32 -28.52
N ASP A 737 -64.14 5.27 -29.35
CA ASP A 737 -64.56 4.04 -30.05
C ASP A 737 -64.57 4.14 -31.60
N ASP A 738 -64.07 5.24 -32.16
CA ASP A 738 -64.34 5.64 -33.56
C ASP A 738 -63.07 5.81 -34.42
N GLU A 739 -62.90 4.99 -35.48
CA GLU A 739 -61.64 4.80 -36.22
C GLU A 739 -60.94 6.12 -36.61
N GLY A 740 -59.79 6.41 -35.98
CA GLY A 740 -59.06 7.67 -36.13
C GLY A 740 -58.56 7.94 -37.55
N ARG A 741 -59.37 8.66 -38.33
CA ARG A 741 -59.16 8.99 -39.75
C ARG A 741 -59.44 10.48 -39.98
N PHE A 742 -58.69 11.11 -40.88
CA PHE A 742 -58.90 12.53 -41.23
C PHE A 742 -60.26 12.82 -41.91
N ILE A 743 -60.82 11.84 -42.62
CA ILE A 743 -62.18 11.87 -43.16
C ILE A 743 -63.04 10.92 -42.33
N ARG A 744 -64.07 11.45 -41.67
CA ARG A 744 -65.01 10.68 -40.83
C ARG A 744 -66.14 10.09 -41.67
N ASP A 745 -66.87 10.94 -42.39
CA ASP A 745 -67.93 10.54 -43.32
C ASP A 745 -67.86 11.31 -44.66
N ALA A 746 -68.52 10.76 -45.66
CA ALA A 746 -68.87 11.43 -46.89
C ALA A 746 -70.39 11.45 -47.08
N THR A 747 -70.91 12.53 -47.66
CA THR A 747 -72.28 12.59 -48.20
C THR A 747 -72.23 13.00 -49.66
N PHE A 748 -72.78 12.16 -50.53
CA PHE A 748 -72.89 12.40 -51.97
C PHE A 748 -74.34 12.77 -52.32
N HIS A 749 -74.52 13.89 -53.03
CA HIS A 749 -75.81 14.39 -53.52
C HIS A 749 -75.93 14.15 -55.02
N LEU A 750 -76.88 13.30 -55.40
CA LEU A 750 -76.99 12.79 -56.77
C LEU A 750 -77.60 13.81 -57.74
N PHE A 751 -78.54 14.65 -57.29
CA PHE A 751 -79.21 15.64 -58.13
C PHE A 751 -78.35 16.88 -58.38
N SER A 752 -77.70 17.42 -57.33
CA SER A 752 -76.76 18.54 -57.49
C SER A 752 -75.40 18.12 -58.04
N SER A 753 -75.10 16.82 -58.08
CA SER A 753 -73.79 16.27 -58.47
C SER A 753 -72.64 16.86 -57.63
N THR A 754 -72.80 16.82 -56.31
CA THR A 754 -71.83 17.35 -55.35
C THR A 754 -71.60 16.41 -54.18
N ALA A 755 -70.38 16.38 -53.64
CA ALA A 755 -70.03 15.68 -52.40
C ALA A 755 -69.68 16.70 -51.30
N THR A 756 -69.96 16.33 -50.06
CA THR A 756 -69.40 16.99 -48.87
C THR A 756 -68.78 15.94 -47.97
N PHE A 757 -67.63 16.25 -47.39
CA PHE A 757 -66.92 15.38 -46.46
C PHE A 757 -66.90 16.02 -45.07
N THR A 758 -66.92 15.19 -44.04
CA THR A 758 -66.65 15.63 -42.67
C THR A 758 -65.19 15.34 -42.35
N LEU A 759 -64.41 16.40 -42.18
CA LEU A 759 -62.99 16.34 -41.87
C LEU A 759 -62.79 16.50 -40.36
N VAL A 760 -61.89 15.71 -39.78
CA VAL A 760 -61.48 15.82 -38.37
C VAL A 760 -60.02 16.23 -38.35
N SER A 761 -59.73 17.46 -37.91
CA SER A 761 -58.36 17.95 -37.79
C SER A 761 -57.68 17.30 -36.56
N PRO A 762 -56.46 16.73 -36.70
CA PRO A 762 -55.65 16.28 -35.58
C PRO A 762 -54.89 17.42 -34.88
N LEU A 763 -55.12 18.68 -35.27
CA LEU A 763 -54.51 19.87 -34.69
C LEU A 763 -55.57 20.67 -33.94
N HIS A 764 -55.39 20.82 -32.62
CA HIS A 764 -56.34 21.50 -31.73
C HIS A 764 -56.29 23.04 -31.82
N TYR A 765 -55.15 23.62 -32.27
CA TYR A 765 -54.95 25.08 -32.32
C TYR A 765 -54.84 25.64 -33.74
N ASN A 766 -54.44 24.82 -34.72
CA ASN A 766 -54.00 25.30 -36.03
C ASN A 766 -55.00 24.88 -37.13
N THR A 767 -55.44 25.85 -37.94
CA THR A 767 -56.30 25.59 -39.11
C THR A 767 -55.47 25.04 -40.26
N ILE A 768 -55.90 23.92 -40.84
CA ILE A 768 -55.34 23.34 -42.06
C ILE A 768 -56.12 23.92 -43.25
N TYR A 769 -55.43 24.43 -44.27
CA TYR A 769 -56.07 24.79 -45.54
C TYR A 769 -55.85 23.71 -46.58
N ILE A 770 -56.89 23.39 -47.33
CA ILE A 770 -56.83 22.55 -48.52
C ILE A 770 -56.96 23.51 -49.71
N ASP A 771 -55.85 23.74 -50.41
CA ASP A 771 -55.77 24.68 -51.54
C ASP A 771 -56.30 24.05 -52.83
N THR A 772 -56.10 22.73 -53.04
CA THR A 772 -56.62 22.01 -54.22
C THR A 772 -56.93 20.55 -53.87
N VAL A 773 -57.96 19.99 -54.49
CA VAL A 773 -58.34 18.56 -54.42
C VAL A 773 -58.45 17.98 -55.83
N ASN A 774 -57.79 16.85 -56.07
CA ASN A 774 -57.95 16.05 -57.27
C ASN A 774 -58.14 14.59 -56.86
N ALA A 775 -59.39 14.16 -56.72
CA ALA A 775 -59.77 12.90 -56.09
C ALA A 775 -60.65 12.04 -57.01
N THR A 776 -60.53 10.72 -56.87
CA THR A 776 -61.42 9.74 -57.50
C THR A 776 -61.95 8.78 -56.44
N ALA A 777 -63.26 8.58 -56.42
CA ALA A 777 -63.94 7.59 -55.58
C ALA A 777 -64.09 6.26 -56.32
N TYR A 778 -63.91 5.15 -55.61
CA TYR A 778 -64.00 3.79 -56.13
C TYR A 778 -64.94 2.93 -55.28
N TYR A 779 -65.79 2.14 -55.94
CA TYR A 779 -66.58 1.09 -55.32
C TYR A 779 -65.84 -0.25 -55.42
N ASN A 780 -65.92 -1.07 -54.38
CA ASN A 780 -65.26 -2.39 -54.31
C ASN A 780 -63.77 -2.34 -54.71
N HIS A 781 -63.04 -1.33 -54.20
CA HIS A 781 -61.61 -1.05 -54.43
C HIS A 781 -61.15 -0.71 -55.86
N THR A 782 -61.97 -0.96 -56.90
CA THR A 782 -61.54 -0.86 -58.31
C THR A 782 -62.50 -0.12 -59.25
N GLU A 783 -63.81 -0.10 -58.99
CA GLU A 783 -64.81 0.45 -59.93
C GLU A 783 -64.98 1.96 -59.76
N PRO A 784 -64.59 2.81 -60.73
CA PRO A 784 -64.65 4.27 -60.56
C PRO A 784 -66.11 4.74 -60.45
N VAL A 785 -66.39 5.55 -59.44
CA VAL A 785 -67.72 6.10 -59.12
C VAL A 785 -67.87 7.52 -59.68
N GLY A 786 -66.88 8.35 -59.42
CA GLY A 786 -66.84 9.75 -59.83
C GLY A 786 -65.54 10.42 -59.40
N ARG A 787 -65.26 11.55 -60.04
CA ARG A 787 -64.06 12.36 -59.86
C ARG A 787 -64.42 13.73 -59.29
N ILE A 788 -63.56 14.26 -58.44
CA ILE A 788 -63.67 15.59 -57.82
C ILE A 788 -62.41 16.37 -58.17
N GLU A 789 -62.56 17.48 -58.86
CA GLU A 789 -61.47 18.40 -59.19
C GLU A 789 -61.91 19.80 -58.72
N TYR A 790 -61.16 20.36 -57.76
CA TYR A 790 -61.53 21.60 -57.06
C TYR A 790 -60.28 22.38 -56.68
N ASP A 791 -60.21 23.65 -57.06
CA ASP A 791 -59.04 24.53 -56.99
C ASP A 791 -59.25 25.77 -56.11
N ILE A 792 -60.41 25.88 -55.46
CA ILE A 792 -60.75 26.97 -54.53
C ILE A 792 -60.34 26.55 -53.11
N PRO A 793 -59.47 27.32 -52.43
CA PRO A 793 -59.05 26.97 -51.06
C PRO A 793 -60.19 26.97 -50.05
N PHE A 794 -60.22 25.97 -49.18
CA PHE A 794 -61.11 25.91 -48.02
C PHE A 794 -60.37 25.48 -46.75
N ALA A 795 -60.95 25.77 -45.59
CA ALA A 795 -60.38 25.47 -44.28
C ALA A 795 -60.96 24.18 -43.68
N ALA A 796 -60.09 23.36 -43.09
CA ALA A 796 -60.42 22.42 -42.03
C ALA A 796 -59.97 23.04 -40.70
N LEU A 797 -60.96 23.48 -39.91
CA LEU A 797 -60.74 24.06 -38.58
C LEU A 797 -60.39 22.94 -37.58
N PRO A 798 -59.79 23.26 -36.42
CA PRO A 798 -59.64 22.33 -35.32
C PRO A 798 -60.94 21.59 -34.96
N GLY A 799 -60.83 20.30 -34.63
CA GLY A 799 -61.99 19.42 -34.45
C GLY A 799 -62.69 19.11 -35.77
N THR A 800 -64.02 19.09 -35.76
CA THR A 800 -64.86 18.58 -36.86
C THR A 800 -65.33 19.71 -37.80
N THR A 801 -64.95 19.65 -39.08
CA THR A 801 -65.33 20.63 -40.12
C THR A 801 -65.91 19.95 -41.35
N ARG A 802 -67.08 20.39 -41.83
CA ARG A 802 -67.65 19.93 -43.11
C ARG A 802 -67.11 20.75 -44.29
N THR A 803 -66.73 20.09 -45.38
CA THR A 803 -66.26 20.77 -46.60
C THR A 803 -67.38 21.60 -47.26
N PRO A 804 -67.04 22.57 -48.14
CA PRO A 804 -67.99 23.06 -49.14
C PRO A 804 -68.52 21.91 -50.01
N ASN A 805 -69.59 22.18 -50.77
CA ASN A 805 -70.12 21.28 -51.80
C ASN A 805 -69.10 21.15 -52.94
N LEU A 806 -68.30 20.08 -52.94
CA LEU A 806 -67.32 19.80 -53.98
C LEU A 806 -68.02 19.20 -55.21
N PRO A 807 -67.74 19.66 -56.44
CA PRO A 807 -68.38 19.12 -57.65
C PRO A 807 -67.93 17.69 -57.92
N VAL A 808 -68.86 16.82 -58.36
CA VAL A 808 -68.60 15.42 -58.70
C VAL A 808 -68.89 15.17 -60.18
N GLU A 809 -67.84 14.88 -60.95
CA GLU A 809 -67.94 14.33 -62.30
C GLU A 809 -68.24 12.82 -62.18
N TRP A 810 -69.51 12.44 -62.33
CA TRP A 810 -69.94 11.05 -62.24
C TRP A 810 -69.40 10.19 -63.39
N SER A 811 -68.93 8.98 -63.07
CA SER A 811 -68.53 7.98 -64.07
C SER A 811 -69.77 7.29 -64.67
N VAL A 812 -70.61 8.06 -65.37
CA VAL A 812 -71.91 7.60 -65.89
C VAL A 812 -71.74 6.37 -66.80
N GLY A 813 -72.35 5.26 -66.42
CA GLY A 813 -72.23 3.96 -67.09
C GLY A 813 -71.21 2.99 -66.47
N SER A 814 -70.48 3.39 -65.43
CA SER A 814 -69.64 2.47 -64.65
C SER A 814 -70.46 1.63 -63.66
N ILE A 815 -69.89 0.50 -63.22
CA ILE A 815 -70.46 -0.34 -62.16
C ILE A 815 -70.55 0.44 -60.83
N GLY A 816 -69.57 1.31 -60.56
CA GLY A 816 -69.53 2.16 -59.36
C GLY A 816 -70.64 3.21 -59.30
N TYR A 817 -70.90 3.92 -60.40
CA TYR A 817 -72.03 4.86 -60.48
C TYR A 817 -73.37 4.13 -60.31
N ASP A 818 -73.47 2.93 -60.89
CA ASP A 818 -74.67 2.10 -60.78
C ASP A 818 -74.89 1.53 -59.37
N ALA A 819 -73.82 1.33 -58.59
CA ALA A 819 -73.89 0.99 -57.17
C ALA A 819 -74.40 2.17 -56.33
N VAL A 820 -73.83 3.37 -56.51
CA VAL A 820 -74.30 4.61 -55.86
C VAL A 820 -75.78 4.87 -56.16
N ARG A 821 -76.21 4.74 -57.42
CA ARG A 821 -77.61 4.91 -57.83
C ARG A 821 -78.57 3.92 -57.15
N LYS A 822 -78.11 2.71 -56.82
CA LYS A 822 -78.88 1.69 -56.09
C LYS A 822 -78.89 1.91 -54.57
N ALA A 823 -77.86 2.57 -54.03
CA ALA A 823 -77.74 2.95 -52.62
C ALA A 823 -78.44 4.27 -52.25
N LEU A 824 -79.14 4.92 -53.20
CA LEU A 824 -79.84 6.19 -52.98
C LEU A 824 -80.86 6.12 -51.83
N GLY A 825 -80.66 6.93 -50.79
CA GLY A 825 -81.44 6.89 -49.55
C GLY A 825 -80.83 6.03 -48.44
N GLY A 826 -79.64 5.48 -48.65
CA GLY A 826 -78.85 4.73 -47.68
C GLY A 826 -77.35 4.91 -47.89
N ASP A 827 -76.57 3.93 -47.43
CA ASP A 827 -75.13 4.07 -47.21
C ASP A 827 -74.33 3.10 -48.07
N LEU A 828 -73.15 3.53 -48.51
CA LEU A 828 -72.23 2.75 -49.33
C LEU A 828 -70.79 2.92 -48.81
N GLN A 829 -70.00 1.85 -48.74
CA GLN A 829 -68.56 1.99 -48.49
C GLN A 829 -67.83 2.28 -49.80
N LEU A 830 -67.04 3.37 -49.81
CA LEU A 830 -66.26 3.82 -50.95
C LEU A 830 -64.80 4.05 -50.57
N ASP A 831 -63.89 3.68 -51.46
CA ASP A 831 -62.49 4.06 -51.37
C ASP A 831 -62.28 5.43 -52.03
N ALA A 832 -61.38 6.25 -51.49
CA ALA A 832 -60.96 7.51 -52.09
C ALA A 832 -59.45 7.49 -52.35
N ARG A 833 -59.04 7.88 -53.56
CA ARG A 833 -57.65 8.21 -53.88
C ARG A 833 -57.57 9.65 -54.33
N ALA A 834 -56.75 10.46 -53.68
CA ALA A 834 -56.69 11.90 -53.92
C ALA A 834 -55.25 12.42 -53.96
N ASN A 835 -54.98 13.39 -54.83
CA ASN A 835 -53.86 14.30 -54.70
C ASN A 835 -54.40 15.62 -54.12
N VAL A 836 -53.86 16.04 -52.98
CA VAL A 836 -54.36 17.18 -52.21
C VAL A 836 -53.22 18.15 -51.92
N THR A 837 -53.41 19.42 -52.27
CA THR A 837 -52.46 20.47 -51.87
C THR A 837 -52.88 21.03 -50.53
N VAL A 838 -52.07 20.77 -49.51
CA VAL A 838 -52.30 21.19 -48.13
C VAL A 838 -51.39 22.39 -47.83
N ARG A 839 -51.94 23.38 -47.12
CA ARG A 839 -51.22 24.57 -46.67
C ARG A 839 -51.49 24.85 -45.20
N ILE A 840 -50.44 25.07 -44.44
CA ILE A 840 -50.48 25.42 -43.01
C ILE A 840 -49.63 26.66 -42.85
N GLY A 841 -50.25 27.79 -42.51
CA GLY A 841 -49.58 29.10 -42.52
C GLY A 841 -48.90 29.39 -43.87
N ASN A 842 -47.56 29.49 -43.85
CA ASN A 842 -46.72 29.70 -45.04
C ASN A 842 -46.29 28.40 -45.73
N TRP A 843 -46.35 27.27 -45.03
CA TRP A 843 -45.91 25.97 -45.55
C TRP A 843 -46.95 25.37 -46.48
N ARG A 844 -46.54 24.84 -47.64
CA ARG A 844 -47.45 24.25 -48.64
C ARG A 844 -46.79 23.09 -49.37
N GLU A 845 -47.45 21.93 -49.40
CA GLU A 845 -47.01 20.73 -50.12
C GLU A 845 -48.22 19.98 -50.73
N THR A 846 -47.99 19.25 -51.82
CA THR A 846 -49.01 18.39 -52.44
C THR A 846 -48.77 16.94 -52.02
N VAL A 847 -49.64 16.39 -51.19
CA VAL A 847 -49.58 14.99 -50.73
C VAL A 847 -50.55 14.12 -51.53
N TRP A 848 -50.30 12.81 -51.55
CA TRP A 848 -51.32 11.84 -51.96
C TRP A 848 -52.04 11.29 -50.71
N TYR A 849 -53.29 10.88 -50.88
CA TYR A 849 -54.13 10.30 -49.83
C TYR A 849 -54.88 9.08 -50.37
N ILE A 850 -54.90 8.01 -49.58
CA ILE A 850 -55.72 6.81 -49.81
C ILE A 850 -56.54 6.54 -48.56
N GLY A 851 -57.86 6.55 -48.69
CA GLY A 851 -58.79 6.14 -47.63
C GLY A 851 -59.63 4.96 -48.13
N ASN A 852 -59.62 3.85 -47.40
CA ASN A 852 -60.33 2.61 -47.79
C ASN A 852 -61.62 2.46 -46.97
N GLY A 853 -62.73 2.11 -47.62
CA GLY A 853 -64.01 1.81 -46.96
C GLY A 853 -64.64 2.99 -46.21
N ILE A 854 -64.49 4.23 -46.72
CA ILE A 854 -65.13 5.42 -46.13
C ILE A 854 -66.66 5.27 -46.24
N GLY A 855 -67.38 5.53 -45.15
CA GLY A 855 -68.84 5.56 -45.16
C GLY A 855 -69.37 6.74 -45.98
N ALA A 856 -70.11 6.43 -47.04
CA ALA A 856 -70.68 7.41 -47.96
C ALA A 856 -72.21 7.35 -47.95
N HIS A 857 -72.86 8.33 -47.33
CA HIS A 857 -74.30 8.53 -47.37
C HIS A 857 -74.74 9.02 -48.75
N ILE A 858 -75.62 8.30 -49.44
CA ILE A 858 -76.11 8.68 -50.76
C ILE A 858 -77.47 9.36 -50.64
N ARG A 859 -77.52 10.65 -50.95
CA ARG A 859 -78.72 11.49 -50.88
C ARG A 859 -79.13 12.00 -52.26
N PHE A 860 -80.37 12.46 -52.35
CA PHE A 860 -80.82 13.29 -53.47
C PHE A 860 -79.98 14.58 -53.53
#